data_AF-A0A4V0YRF7-F1
#
_entry.id   AF-A0A4V0YRF7-F1
#
_cell.length_a   1.000
_cell.length_b   1.000
_cell.length_c   1.000
_cell.angle_alpha   90.00
_cell.angle_beta   90.00
_cell.angle_gamma   90.00
#
_symmetry.space_group_name_H-M   'P 1'
#
loop_
_entity.id
_entity.type
_entity.pdbx_description
1 polymer ?
#
loop_
_entity_poly.entity_id
_entity_poly.type
_entity_poly.pdbx_seq_one_letter_code
_entity_poly.pdbx_strand_id
1 'polypeptide(L)'
;MTTLLNVRLDYDSADRLPEARIPDLLAALDAWAGPNRRTVGVYGMGQAGQIVRRLLEGDPRFVVAACFDARGPALAGKGVHAPDRLSAFGGLELLIDTTPPIHQLDVAAAVGRALPGCDMLSLYDPLAHMHTERLYYEYWCACLTPRQTTPEAARLGQTLLEAALAAMHGWHEAAGPVAVDRLRPILAQMRRSFGDHLEAELGQALAQPPHQRIAALERLAEAFPFFVLPRDAAATQLVQDGRPKDAAALFAPALTRYPFCHHTLTKAAELALLADDAGQAAALLARAAAAMPGSRRIAALMRDTASPRDAGRARQRVLNRWMARRARPMPATRQTRLRIITPVWGEAYIETFMEVTVASLLAEGNLPQAAAGHDIGYTLYTRQADVAALERHPNYKALTDCVPVDLLRIEDVLAQPQWSHNHKYGLMSLLQTDGLQRALGEGAHSFLLLADFVLSDRFLTSVLARLDQGANTLFFQSLRTCEDQMRQDLATGFTRHGRLAVPSRELFRLGERHLHPAYRKHFLPGQVMRTPNSLYARTAPGDVIQHTFAQNAMFVGPCDENVEIHRTLDVDLGYNSADAGLDNHHIVRDNRDMLFFELTQEHEEAATHFPGTPDHKAYAYWAYRHMDPLNRHLAAFSTLFTATEDRPAFGQAELDLSCAVAGLLV
;
A
#
# COMPACT_ATOMS: atom_id res chain seq x y z
N MET A 1 -22.82 -3.97 36.18
CA MET A 1 -22.60 -4.32 34.76
C MET A 1 -22.59 -3.01 34.00
N THR A 2 -21.62 -2.79 33.13
CA THR A 2 -21.63 -1.63 32.23
C THR A 2 -22.76 -1.83 31.22
N THR A 3 -23.68 -0.88 31.09
CA THR A 3 -24.69 -0.93 30.02
C THR A 3 -24.16 -0.18 28.80
N LEU A 4 -24.23 -0.83 27.63
CA LEU A 4 -23.97 -0.18 26.35
C LEU A 4 -25.27 0.39 25.80
N LEU A 5 -25.35 1.71 25.70
CA LEU A 5 -26.44 2.46 25.10
C LEU A 5 -25.99 2.98 23.72
N ASN A 6 -26.93 3.14 22.78
CA ASN A 6 -26.64 3.66 21.45
C ASN A 6 -27.73 4.64 20.99
N VAL A 7 -27.33 5.85 20.57
CA VAL A 7 -28.25 6.89 20.05
C VAL A 7 -28.71 6.58 18.60
N ARG A 8 -28.00 5.67 17.93
CA ARG A 8 -28.22 5.25 16.54
C ARG A 8 -28.10 6.38 15.53
N LEU A 9 -27.04 7.19 15.69
CA LEU A 9 -26.68 8.18 14.69
C LEU A 9 -25.89 7.53 13.56
N ASP A 10 -26.17 7.96 12.33
CA ASP A 10 -25.30 7.68 11.20
C ASP A 10 -24.04 8.52 11.32
N TYR A 11 -22.88 7.92 11.06
CA TYR A 11 -21.62 8.66 11.07
C TYR A 11 -21.37 9.31 9.71
N ASP A 12 -21.31 10.64 9.69
CA ASP A 12 -20.80 11.45 8.58
C ASP A 12 -19.47 12.09 8.99
N SER A 13 -18.44 11.94 8.17
CA SER A 13 -17.12 12.50 8.45
C SER A 13 -17.08 14.02 8.27
N ALA A 14 -17.98 14.59 7.46
CA ALA A 14 -18.11 16.02 7.18
C ALA A 14 -18.95 16.74 8.24
N ASP A 15 -19.97 16.08 8.79
CA ASP A 15 -20.78 16.59 9.89
C ASP A 15 -21.01 15.51 10.94
N ARG A 16 -20.07 15.41 11.88
CA ARG A 16 -20.02 14.31 12.84
C ARG A 16 -21.15 14.32 13.87
N LEU A 17 -21.84 15.44 14.06
CA LEU A 17 -23.03 15.52 14.91
C LEU A 17 -23.92 16.65 14.38
N PRO A 18 -24.78 16.37 13.39
CA PRO A 18 -25.66 17.38 12.82
C PRO A 18 -26.58 17.95 13.89
N GLU A 19 -26.83 19.26 13.84
CA GLU A 19 -27.67 19.96 14.82
C GLU A 19 -29.07 19.31 14.96
N ALA A 20 -29.62 18.83 13.84
CA ALA A 20 -30.90 18.10 13.80
C ALA A 20 -30.93 16.81 14.63
N ARG A 21 -29.77 16.23 14.98
CA ARG A 21 -29.64 15.01 15.81
C ARG A 21 -29.36 15.31 17.28
N ILE A 22 -29.15 16.57 17.66
CA ILE A 22 -28.98 16.96 19.07
C ILE A 22 -30.20 16.58 19.93
N PRO A 23 -31.46 16.75 19.49
CA PRO A 23 -32.62 16.32 20.27
C PRO A 23 -32.63 14.82 20.61
N ASP A 24 -32.19 13.96 19.68
CA ASP A 24 -32.10 12.51 19.92
C ASP A 24 -31.10 12.17 21.03
N LEU A 25 -29.93 12.84 21.00
CA LEU A 25 -28.92 12.71 22.05
C LEU A 25 -29.45 13.19 23.40
N LEU A 26 -30.09 14.36 23.45
CA LEU A 26 -30.65 14.91 24.68
C LEU A 26 -31.75 13.99 25.24
N ALA A 27 -32.62 13.44 24.40
CA ALA A 27 -33.63 12.48 24.82
C ALA A 27 -33.03 11.19 25.40
N ALA A 28 -31.94 10.69 24.81
CA ALA A 28 -31.22 9.53 25.34
C ALA A 28 -30.56 9.84 26.71
N LEU A 29 -29.96 11.02 26.86
CA LEU A 29 -29.37 11.49 28.11
C LEU A 29 -30.43 11.73 29.20
N ASP A 30 -31.59 12.27 28.83
CA ASP A 30 -32.73 12.48 29.73
C ASP A 30 -33.27 11.17 30.27
N ALA A 31 -33.48 10.19 29.40
CA ALA A 31 -33.95 8.87 29.75
C ALA A 31 -32.98 8.14 30.71
N TRP A 32 -31.66 8.35 30.54
CA TRP A 32 -30.64 7.75 31.38
C TRP A 32 -30.47 8.47 32.73
N ALA A 33 -30.35 9.80 32.71
CA ALA A 33 -29.98 10.58 33.90
C ALA A 33 -31.08 10.60 34.96
N GLY A 34 -32.33 10.72 34.52
CA GLY A 34 -33.48 11.01 35.39
C GLY A 34 -33.37 12.40 36.03
N PRO A 35 -33.91 12.60 37.26
CA PRO A 35 -33.90 13.90 37.93
C PRO A 35 -32.60 14.23 38.67
N ASN A 36 -31.71 13.24 38.83
CA ASN A 36 -30.51 13.39 39.66
C ASN A 36 -29.35 13.99 38.88
N ARG A 37 -28.48 14.71 39.59
CA ARG A 37 -27.21 15.18 39.03
C ARG A 37 -26.26 14.00 38.83
N ARG A 38 -25.64 13.91 37.66
CA ARG A 38 -24.80 12.78 37.23
C ARG A 38 -23.39 13.22 36.82
N THR A 39 -22.41 12.35 37.08
CA THR A 39 -21.02 12.57 36.70
C THR A 39 -20.72 11.84 35.39
N VAL A 40 -20.34 12.60 34.36
CA VAL A 40 -20.17 12.08 33.00
C VAL A 40 -18.79 12.40 32.43
N GLY A 41 -18.37 11.61 31.45
CA GLY A 41 -17.17 11.88 30.65
C GLY A 41 -17.47 11.82 29.16
N VAL A 42 -16.60 12.43 28.35
CA VAL A 42 -16.70 12.42 26.88
C VAL A 42 -15.44 11.83 26.28
N TYR A 43 -15.58 10.86 25.38
CA TYR A 43 -14.46 10.19 24.73
C TYR A 43 -14.48 10.46 23.22
N GLY A 44 -13.39 11.03 22.68
CA GLY A 44 -13.23 11.41 21.28
C GLY A 44 -13.48 12.90 21.02
N MET A 45 -12.52 13.77 21.33
CA MET A 45 -12.67 15.23 21.29
C MET A 45 -12.51 15.86 19.89
N GLY A 46 -13.04 15.19 18.87
CA GLY A 46 -13.32 15.79 17.56
C GLY A 46 -14.50 16.77 17.62
N GLN A 47 -15.03 17.16 16.46
CA GLN A 47 -16.18 18.09 16.37
C GLN A 47 -17.38 17.65 17.21
N ALA A 48 -17.81 16.39 17.10
CA ALA A 48 -18.92 15.84 17.88
C ALA A 48 -18.65 15.90 19.39
N GLY A 49 -17.50 15.42 19.85
CA GLY A 49 -17.14 15.44 21.27
C GLY A 49 -17.10 16.85 21.87
N GLN A 50 -16.67 17.85 21.10
CA GLN A 50 -16.72 19.26 21.53
C GLN A 50 -18.15 19.81 21.62
N ILE A 51 -19.04 19.44 20.70
CA ILE A 51 -20.45 19.79 20.76
C ILE A 51 -21.09 19.15 21.99
N VAL A 52 -20.91 17.84 22.18
CA VAL A 52 -21.43 17.09 23.33
C VAL A 52 -20.94 17.70 24.64
N ARG A 53 -19.65 17.99 24.77
CA ARG A 53 -19.09 18.64 25.96
C ARG A 53 -19.81 19.95 26.28
N ARG A 54 -19.98 20.84 25.30
CA ARG A 54 -20.66 22.14 25.50
C ARG A 54 -22.11 21.97 25.92
N LEU A 55 -22.83 21.02 25.32
CA LEU A 55 -24.22 20.72 25.69
C LEU A 55 -24.30 20.28 27.15
N LEU A 56 -23.41 19.39 27.59
CA LEU A 56 -23.38 18.88 28.96
C LEU A 56 -22.95 19.95 29.97
N GLU A 57 -21.97 20.78 29.64
CA GLU A 57 -21.54 21.90 30.49
C GLU A 57 -22.65 22.97 30.66
N GLY A 58 -23.57 23.05 29.71
CA GLY A 58 -24.74 23.95 29.76
C GLY A 58 -25.92 23.42 30.56
N ASP A 59 -25.92 22.14 30.95
CA ASP A 59 -27.04 21.49 31.65
C ASP A 59 -26.66 21.16 33.11
N PRO A 60 -27.37 21.74 34.10
CA PRO A 60 -27.02 21.59 35.52
C PRO A 60 -27.14 20.15 36.05
N ARG A 61 -27.82 19.24 35.32
CA ARG A 61 -27.93 17.82 35.68
C ARG A 61 -26.64 17.06 35.44
N PHE A 62 -25.71 17.58 34.64
CA PHE A 62 -24.47 16.88 34.31
C PHE A 62 -23.25 17.58 34.93
N VAL A 63 -22.27 16.76 35.30
CA VAL A 63 -20.92 17.20 35.70
C VAL A 63 -19.95 16.52 34.77
N VAL A 64 -19.41 17.26 33.79
CA VAL A 64 -18.37 16.75 32.90
C VAL A 64 -17.06 16.66 33.69
N ALA A 65 -16.76 15.48 34.21
CA ALA A 65 -15.59 15.26 35.06
C ALA A 65 -14.29 15.08 34.26
N ALA A 66 -14.38 14.55 33.04
CA ALA A 66 -13.21 14.32 32.20
C ALA A 66 -13.57 14.24 30.71
N CYS A 67 -12.62 14.62 29.87
CA CYS A 67 -12.64 14.37 28.44
C CYS A 67 -11.43 13.51 28.05
N PHE A 68 -11.59 12.63 27.05
CA PHE A 68 -10.52 11.73 26.60
C PHE A 68 -10.34 11.81 25.09
N ASP A 69 -9.11 11.76 24.60
CA ASP A 69 -8.80 11.66 23.16
C ASP A 69 -7.48 10.92 22.96
N ALA A 70 -7.43 10.01 21.98
CA ALA A 70 -6.22 9.25 21.65
C ALA A 70 -5.05 10.15 21.21
N ARG A 71 -5.34 11.35 20.70
CA ARG A 71 -4.34 12.36 20.31
C ARG A 71 -3.78 13.14 21.50
N GLY A 72 -4.30 12.92 22.71
CA GLY A 72 -3.88 13.57 23.93
C GLY A 72 -4.19 15.08 24.01
N PRO A 73 -3.65 15.77 25.03
CA PRO A 73 -3.98 17.17 25.31
C PRO A 73 -3.47 18.15 24.24
N ALA A 74 -2.37 17.80 23.56
CA ALA A 74 -1.69 18.68 22.60
C ALA A 74 -2.58 19.12 21.43
N LEU A 75 -3.59 18.31 21.08
CA LEU A 75 -4.50 18.59 19.96
C LEU A 75 -5.95 18.85 20.39
N ALA A 76 -6.30 18.54 21.65
CA ALA A 76 -7.68 18.58 22.13
C ALA A 76 -7.95 19.65 23.21
N GLY A 77 -6.90 20.29 23.75
CA GLY A 77 -7.01 21.41 24.68
C GLY A 77 -6.90 21.02 26.16
N LYS A 78 -6.99 22.02 27.05
CA LYS A 78 -6.91 21.82 28.51
C LYS A 78 -8.09 20.97 29.01
N GLY A 79 -7.80 20.01 29.90
CA GLY A 79 -8.79 19.10 30.49
C GLY A 79 -9.14 17.88 29.63
N VAL A 80 -8.39 17.63 28.55
CA VAL A 80 -8.46 16.38 27.77
C VAL A 80 -7.30 15.47 28.15
N HIS A 81 -7.62 14.23 28.50
CA HIS A 81 -6.69 13.21 28.97
C HIS A 81 -6.48 12.14 27.92
N ALA A 82 -5.32 11.47 27.97
CA ALA A 82 -5.09 10.29 27.15
C ALA A 82 -5.91 9.09 27.69
N PRO A 83 -6.27 8.09 26.85
CA PRO A 83 -7.11 6.97 27.25
C PRO A 83 -6.55 6.10 28.38
N ASP A 84 -5.24 6.02 28.51
CA ASP A 84 -4.54 5.31 29.59
C ASP A 84 -4.82 5.91 30.99
N ARG A 85 -5.33 7.14 31.05
CA ARG A 85 -5.74 7.83 32.28
C ARG A 85 -7.18 7.55 32.71
N LEU A 86 -7.95 6.74 31.96
CA LEU A 86 -9.36 6.45 32.29
C LEU A 86 -9.54 6.00 33.75
N SER A 87 -8.65 5.14 34.26
CA SER A 87 -8.73 4.60 35.63
C SER A 87 -8.54 5.65 36.74
N ALA A 88 -8.00 6.83 36.41
CA ALA A 88 -7.87 7.93 37.37
C ALA A 88 -9.21 8.63 37.67
N PHE A 89 -10.28 8.30 36.92
CA PHE A 89 -11.59 8.92 37.03
C PHE A 89 -12.65 7.95 37.57
N GLY A 90 -12.30 7.21 38.62
CA GLY A 90 -13.24 6.37 39.37
C GLY A 90 -14.36 7.24 39.94
N GLY A 91 -15.60 7.07 39.46
CA GLY A 91 -16.75 7.93 39.78
C GLY A 91 -17.53 8.42 38.56
N LEU A 92 -17.00 8.19 37.35
CA LEU A 92 -17.79 8.34 36.13
C LEU A 92 -18.96 7.36 36.11
N GLU A 93 -20.18 7.89 36.01
CA GLU A 93 -21.41 7.10 35.89
C GLU A 93 -21.72 6.78 34.42
N LEU A 94 -21.42 7.71 33.51
CA LEU A 94 -21.58 7.54 32.06
C LEU A 94 -20.37 8.08 31.31
N LEU A 95 -19.93 7.33 30.29
CA LEU A 95 -19.02 7.83 29.28
C LEU A 95 -19.72 7.91 27.92
N ILE A 96 -19.69 9.08 27.30
CA ILE A 96 -20.27 9.30 25.97
C ILE A 96 -19.16 9.15 24.93
N ASP A 97 -19.25 8.09 24.12
CA ASP A 97 -18.31 7.79 23.06
C ASP A 97 -18.74 8.49 21.76
N THR A 98 -17.93 9.46 21.34
CA THR A 98 -18.11 10.23 20.12
C THR A 98 -17.03 9.90 19.09
N THR A 99 -16.36 8.76 19.23
CA THR A 99 -15.37 8.30 18.25
C THR A 99 -16.03 7.72 17.01
N PRO A 100 -15.36 7.77 15.84
CA PRO A 100 -15.83 7.08 14.66
C PRO A 100 -16.14 5.61 14.94
N PRO A 101 -17.19 5.03 14.34
CA PRO A 101 -17.65 3.67 14.59
C PRO A 101 -16.58 2.56 14.61
N ILE A 102 -15.55 2.67 13.75
CA ILE A 102 -14.42 1.74 13.68
C ILE A 102 -13.62 1.63 15.00
N HIS A 103 -13.69 2.65 15.88
CA HIS A 103 -12.97 2.69 17.16
C HIS A 103 -13.82 2.29 18.36
N GLN A 104 -15.14 2.17 18.21
CA GLN A 104 -16.05 1.94 19.34
C GLN A 104 -15.74 0.66 20.11
N LEU A 105 -15.28 -0.39 19.42
CA LEU A 105 -14.91 -1.65 20.07
C LEU A 105 -13.66 -1.50 20.95
N ASP A 106 -12.69 -0.68 20.52
CA ASP A 106 -11.51 -0.37 21.31
C ASP A 106 -11.85 0.49 22.52
N VAL A 107 -12.73 1.49 22.34
CA VAL A 107 -13.25 2.33 23.42
C VAL A 107 -14.02 1.48 24.44
N ALA A 108 -15.00 0.69 24.00
CA ALA A 108 -15.77 -0.19 24.86
C ALA A 108 -14.88 -1.11 25.71
N ALA A 109 -13.85 -1.70 25.09
CA ALA A 109 -12.90 -2.56 25.79
C ALA A 109 -12.02 -1.77 26.79
N ALA A 110 -11.54 -0.58 26.42
CA ALA A 110 -10.74 0.26 27.31
C ALA A 110 -11.54 0.72 28.54
N VAL A 111 -12.77 1.18 28.32
CA VAL A 111 -13.68 1.67 29.36
C VAL A 111 -14.10 0.54 30.28
N GLY A 112 -14.50 -0.60 29.74
CA GLY A 112 -14.91 -1.75 30.53
C GLY A 112 -13.80 -2.28 31.45
N ARG A 113 -12.52 -2.12 31.06
CA ARG A 113 -11.36 -2.45 31.91
C ARG A 113 -11.08 -1.38 32.95
N ALA A 114 -11.06 -0.10 32.55
CA ALA A 114 -10.60 1.00 33.38
C ALA A 114 -11.66 1.54 34.35
N LEU A 115 -12.95 1.41 33.99
CA LEU A 115 -14.10 1.98 34.68
C LEU A 115 -15.22 0.94 34.81
N PRO A 116 -15.00 -0.17 35.54
CA PRO A 116 -16.01 -1.21 35.70
C PRO A 116 -17.28 -0.63 36.35
N GLY A 117 -18.42 -0.77 35.66
CA GLY A 117 -19.71 -0.27 36.14
C GLY A 117 -20.07 1.15 35.68
N CYS A 118 -19.17 1.84 34.97
CA CYS A 118 -19.53 3.03 34.20
C CYS A 118 -20.35 2.59 32.97
N ASP A 119 -21.51 3.21 32.74
CA ASP A 119 -22.28 3.00 31.52
C ASP A 119 -21.57 3.67 30.33
N MET A 120 -21.83 3.19 29.12
CA MET A 120 -21.30 3.79 27.90
C MET A 120 -22.43 4.12 26.94
N LEU A 121 -22.50 5.38 26.50
CA LEU A 121 -23.41 5.84 25.45
C LEU A 121 -22.61 6.09 24.18
N SER A 122 -22.76 5.21 23.20
CA SER A 122 -22.20 5.42 21.87
C SER A 122 -23.13 6.33 21.06
N LEU A 123 -22.56 7.37 20.43
CA LEU A 123 -23.32 8.21 19.52
C LEU A 123 -23.77 7.45 18.27
N TYR A 124 -22.86 6.68 17.68
CA TYR A 124 -23.07 6.13 16.35
C TYR A 124 -23.43 4.66 16.39
N ASP A 125 -24.29 4.23 15.46
CA ASP A 125 -24.55 2.81 15.24
C ASP A 125 -23.47 2.21 14.33
N PRO A 126 -22.60 1.31 14.85
CA PRO A 126 -21.56 0.72 14.04
C PRO A 126 -22.12 -0.19 12.94
N LEU A 127 -23.29 -0.81 13.14
CA LEU A 127 -23.96 -1.60 12.10
C LEU A 127 -24.50 -0.71 10.97
N ALA A 128 -25.09 0.43 11.31
CA ALA A 128 -25.53 1.40 10.29
C ALA A 128 -24.34 1.93 9.47
N HIS A 129 -23.21 2.18 10.13
CA HIS A 129 -21.99 2.65 9.46
C HIS A 129 -21.37 1.60 8.52
N MET A 130 -21.54 0.31 8.83
CA MET A 130 -21.07 -0.79 7.98
C MET A 130 -21.73 -0.79 6.60
N HIS A 131 -22.91 -0.20 6.41
CA HIS A 131 -23.50 -0.04 5.07
C HIS A 131 -22.64 0.77 4.10
N THR A 132 -21.66 1.52 4.61
CA THR A 132 -20.58 2.01 3.76
C THR A 132 -19.65 0.85 3.42
N GLU A 133 -19.80 0.33 2.21
CA GLU A 133 -19.09 -0.79 1.58
C GLU A 133 -17.55 -0.83 1.70
N ARG A 134 -16.91 0.12 2.39
CA ARG A 134 -15.45 0.25 2.48
C ARG A 134 -14.86 -0.36 3.75
N LEU A 135 -15.65 -0.56 4.81
CA LEU A 135 -15.10 -0.79 6.16
C LEU A 135 -15.30 -2.21 6.71
N TYR A 136 -15.93 -3.13 5.96
CA TYR A 136 -16.24 -4.47 6.47
C TYR A 136 -14.99 -5.23 6.91
N TYR A 137 -13.88 -5.05 6.19
CA TYR A 137 -12.64 -5.75 6.48
C TYR A 137 -11.95 -5.23 7.75
N GLU A 138 -11.97 -3.92 7.95
CA GLU A 138 -11.45 -3.27 9.14
C GLU A 138 -12.24 -3.68 10.38
N TYR A 139 -13.57 -3.77 10.28
CA TYR A 139 -14.40 -4.32 11.34
C TYR A 139 -14.09 -5.79 11.62
N TRP A 140 -13.94 -6.61 10.58
CA TRP A 140 -13.54 -8.01 10.72
C TRP A 140 -12.21 -8.15 11.47
N CYS A 141 -11.18 -7.40 11.07
CA CYS A 141 -9.88 -7.37 11.76
C CYS A 141 -10.00 -6.86 13.20
N ALA A 142 -10.78 -5.80 13.42
CA ALA A 142 -11.02 -5.25 14.74
C ALA A 142 -11.64 -6.32 15.64
N CYS A 143 -12.63 -7.08 15.18
CA CYS A 143 -13.31 -8.08 16.01
C CYS A 143 -12.43 -9.30 16.35
N LEU A 144 -11.51 -9.68 15.46
CA LEU A 144 -10.61 -10.82 15.68
C LEU A 144 -9.35 -10.50 16.49
N THR A 145 -9.05 -9.22 16.70
CA THR A 145 -7.91 -8.82 17.53
C THR A 145 -8.16 -9.21 18.99
N PRO A 146 -7.32 -10.06 19.63
CA PRO A 146 -7.50 -10.43 21.02
C PRO A 146 -7.50 -9.21 21.91
N ARG A 147 -8.58 -9.05 22.67
CA ARG A 147 -8.71 -8.01 23.68
C ARG A 147 -9.13 -8.67 24.97
N GLN A 148 -8.66 -8.16 26.10
CA GLN A 148 -9.37 -8.35 27.36
C GLN A 148 -10.67 -7.53 27.25
N THR A 149 -11.76 -8.19 26.87
CA THR A 149 -13.08 -7.58 26.65
C THR A 149 -14.00 -7.86 27.82
N THR A 150 -14.87 -6.89 28.12
CA THR A 150 -16.05 -7.16 28.94
C THR A 150 -17.05 -8.01 28.14
N PRO A 151 -17.97 -8.72 28.81
CA PRO A 151 -19.04 -9.46 28.14
C PRO A 151 -19.82 -8.62 27.12
N GLU A 152 -20.04 -7.34 27.41
CA GLU A 152 -20.72 -6.39 26.52
C GLU A 152 -19.92 -6.10 25.25
N ALA A 153 -18.64 -5.76 25.40
CA ALA A 153 -17.76 -5.51 24.26
C ALA A 153 -17.58 -6.78 23.41
N ALA A 154 -17.54 -7.96 24.06
CA ALA A 154 -17.52 -9.24 23.37
C ALA A 154 -18.80 -9.49 22.55
N ARG A 155 -19.99 -9.20 23.11
CA ARG A 155 -21.27 -9.30 22.38
C ARG A 155 -21.32 -8.34 21.19
N LEU A 156 -20.96 -7.07 21.38
CA LEU A 156 -20.90 -6.10 20.28
C LEU A 156 -19.92 -6.55 19.19
N GLY A 157 -18.72 -6.99 19.58
CA GLY A 157 -17.71 -7.51 18.65
C GLY A 157 -18.21 -8.71 17.86
N GLN A 158 -18.93 -9.64 18.50
CA GLN A 158 -19.52 -10.80 17.81
C GLN A 158 -20.58 -10.38 16.79
N THR A 159 -21.48 -9.46 17.15
CA THR A 159 -22.50 -8.95 16.23
C THR A 159 -21.89 -8.23 15.02
N LEU A 160 -20.85 -7.42 15.24
CA LEU A 160 -20.12 -6.75 14.15
C LEU A 160 -19.38 -7.74 13.25
N LEU A 161 -18.77 -8.77 13.85
CA LEU A 161 -18.08 -9.83 13.10
C LEU A 161 -19.03 -10.58 12.18
N GLU A 162 -20.19 -11.01 12.70
CA GLU A 162 -21.21 -11.72 11.93
C GLU A 162 -21.75 -10.85 10.79
N ALA A 163 -22.06 -9.58 11.06
CA ALA A 163 -22.53 -8.65 10.05
C ALA A 163 -21.47 -8.42 8.95
N ALA A 164 -20.19 -8.30 9.32
CA ALA A 164 -19.10 -8.06 8.38
C ALA A 164 -18.90 -9.27 7.46
N LEU A 165 -18.88 -10.47 8.04
CA LEU A 165 -18.75 -11.72 7.29
C LEU A 165 -19.94 -11.92 6.34
N ALA A 166 -21.17 -11.73 6.83
CA ALA A 166 -22.35 -11.85 6.00
C ALA A 166 -22.32 -10.88 4.80
N ALA A 167 -21.92 -9.62 5.01
CA ALA A 167 -21.82 -8.64 3.94
C ALA A 167 -20.71 -8.98 2.93
N MET A 168 -19.51 -9.36 3.40
CA MET A 168 -18.41 -9.76 2.52
C MET A 168 -18.74 -11.02 1.72
N HIS A 169 -19.38 -12.00 2.35
CA HIS A 169 -19.80 -13.25 1.70
C HIS A 169 -20.91 -12.98 0.67
N GLY A 170 -21.91 -12.17 1.01
CA GLY A 170 -22.96 -11.77 0.06
C GLY A 170 -22.42 -11.00 -1.14
N TRP A 171 -21.44 -10.10 -0.94
CA TRP A 171 -20.74 -9.42 -2.02
C TRP A 171 -20.00 -10.41 -2.93
N HIS A 172 -19.29 -11.37 -2.33
CA HIS A 172 -18.56 -12.40 -3.06
C HIS A 172 -19.49 -13.33 -3.85
N GLU A 173 -20.60 -13.76 -3.25
CA GLU A 173 -21.62 -14.59 -3.91
C GLU A 173 -22.30 -13.86 -5.08
N ALA A 174 -22.57 -12.56 -4.94
CA ALA A 174 -23.09 -11.72 -6.01
C ALA A 174 -22.09 -11.53 -7.17
N ALA A 175 -20.79 -11.58 -6.91
CA ALA A 175 -19.77 -11.57 -7.96
C ALA A 175 -19.77 -12.87 -8.79
N GLY A 176 -20.39 -13.94 -8.29
CA GLY A 176 -20.49 -15.24 -8.93
C GLY A 176 -19.27 -16.13 -8.69
N PRO A 177 -19.44 -17.46 -8.73
CA PRO A 177 -18.32 -18.38 -8.58
C PRO A 177 -17.40 -18.27 -9.79
N VAL A 178 -16.15 -17.90 -9.55
CA VAL A 178 -15.13 -18.14 -10.56
C VAL A 178 -14.66 -19.56 -10.37
N ALA A 179 -14.71 -20.33 -11.45
CA ALA A 179 -14.24 -21.71 -11.43
C ALA A 179 -12.69 -21.74 -11.42
N VAL A 180 -12.08 -21.47 -10.27
CA VAL A 180 -10.66 -21.79 -9.97
C VAL A 180 -10.38 -23.25 -10.33
N ASP A 181 -11.38 -24.12 -10.18
CA ASP A 181 -11.35 -25.51 -10.62
C ASP A 181 -11.02 -25.69 -12.11
N ARG A 182 -11.34 -24.71 -12.96
CA ARG A 182 -10.94 -24.71 -14.38
C ARG A 182 -9.49 -24.24 -14.56
N LEU A 183 -9.00 -23.35 -13.71
CA LEU A 183 -7.62 -22.83 -13.79
C LEU A 183 -6.60 -23.84 -13.26
N ARG A 184 -6.90 -24.57 -12.19
CA ARG A 184 -5.97 -25.54 -11.59
C ARG A 184 -5.35 -26.53 -12.59
N PRO A 185 -6.10 -27.26 -13.43
CA PRO A 185 -5.51 -28.17 -14.39
C PRO A 185 -4.64 -27.45 -15.43
N ILE A 186 -5.01 -26.22 -15.83
CA ILE A 186 -4.24 -25.39 -16.76
C ILE A 186 -2.90 -25.01 -16.15
N LEU A 187 -2.90 -24.46 -14.92
CA LEU A 187 -1.67 -24.07 -14.21
C LEU A 187 -0.76 -25.28 -13.94
N ALA A 188 -1.34 -26.42 -13.56
CA ALA A 188 -0.61 -27.67 -13.36
C ALA A 188 0.06 -28.16 -14.66
N GLN A 189 -0.66 -28.12 -15.78
CA GLN A 189 -0.14 -28.51 -17.09
C GLN A 189 0.97 -27.57 -17.57
N MET A 190 0.77 -26.26 -17.40
CA MET A 190 1.75 -25.25 -17.81
C MET A 190 3.00 -25.26 -16.93
N ARG A 191 2.89 -25.76 -15.68
CA ARG A 191 3.93 -25.68 -14.64
C ARG A 191 4.38 -24.24 -14.41
N ARG A 192 3.40 -23.36 -14.26
CA ARG A 192 3.60 -21.90 -14.17
C ARG A 192 2.59 -21.27 -13.22
N SER A 193 2.93 -20.07 -12.73
CA SER A 193 2.06 -19.29 -11.86
C SER A 193 0.86 -18.72 -12.62
N PHE A 194 -0.14 -18.23 -11.89
CA PHE A 194 -1.31 -17.60 -12.51
C PHE A 194 -0.93 -16.37 -13.36
N GLY A 195 0.02 -15.56 -12.90
CA GLY A 195 0.53 -14.41 -13.66
C GLY A 195 1.16 -14.80 -14.99
N ASP A 196 1.91 -15.91 -15.04
CA ASP A 196 2.49 -16.41 -16.30
C ASP A 196 1.41 -16.87 -17.29
N HIS A 197 0.32 -17.43 -16.79
CA HIS A 197 -0.84 -17.79 -17.62
C HIS A 197 -1.47 -16.53 -18.21
N LEU A 198 -1.72 -15.50 -17.40
CA LEU A 198 -2.26 -14.22 -17.88
C LEU A 198 -1.36 -13.57 -18.94
N GLU A 199 -0.04 -13.60 -18.77
CA GLU A 199 0.90 -13.08 -19.77
C GLU A 199 0.91 -13.88 -21.07
N ALA A 200 0.77 -15.21 -20.98
CA ALA A 200 0.64 -16.05 -22.16
C ALA A 200 -0.65 -15.74 -22.94
N GLU A 201 -1.77 -15.58 -22.24
CA GLU A 201 -3.06 -15.19 -22.85
C GLU A 201 -3.01 -13.81 -23.48
N LEU A 202 -2.38 -12.83 -22.82
CA LEU A 202 -2.17 -11.49 -23.39
C LEU A 202 -1.31 -11.56 -24.65
N GLY A 203 -0.21 -12.33 -24.64
CA GLY A 203 0.62 -12.55 -25.81
C GLY A 203 -0.15 -13.15 -26.99
N GLN A 204 -1.00 -14.15 -26.73
CA GLN A 204 -1.87 -14.74 -27.75
C GLN A 204 -2.91 -13.75 -28.30
N ALA A 205 -3.51 -12.92 -27.43
CA ALA A 205 -4.46 -11.90 -27.84
C ALA A 205 -3.79 -10.81 -28.71
N LEU A 206 -2.59 -10.36 -28.33
CA LEU A 206 -1.81 -9.38 -29.11
C LEU A 206 -1.35 -9.93 -30.47
N ALA A 207 -1.03 -11.23 -30.54
CA ALA A 207 -0.63 -11.91 -31.77
C ALA A 207 -1.78 -12.10 -32.78
N GLN A 208 -3.04 -11.87 -32.39
CA GLN A 208 -4.16 -11.95 -33.32
C GLN A 208 -4.05 -10.92 -34.46
N PRO A 209 -4.62 -11.21 -35.65
CA PRO A 209 -4.76 -10.22 -36.71
C PRO A 209 -5.46 -8.94 -36.21
N PRO A 210 -5.12 -7.74 -36.73
CA PRO A 210 -5.67 -6.47 -36.24
C PRO A 210 -7.20 -6.44 -36.10
N HIS A 211 -7.93 -7.05 -37.04
CA HIS A 211 -9.40 -7.10 -37.02
C HIS A 211 -10.01 -8.01 -35.92
N GLN A 212 -9.22 -8.90 -35.30
CA GLN A 212 -9.66 -9.79 -34.22
C GLN A 212 -9.03 -9.43 -32.86
N ARG A 213 -7.91 -8.70 -32.87
CA ARG A 213 -7.13 -8.34 -31.69
C ARG A 213 -7.95 -7.63 -30.62
N ILE A 214 -8.70 -6.58 -30.99
CA ILE A 214 -9.52 -5.81 -30.03
C ILE A 214 -10.52 -6.72 -29.32
N ALA A 215 -11.24 -7.57 -30.06
CA ALA A 215 -12.22 -8.50 -29.49
C ALA A 215 -11.56 -9.56 -28.60
N ALA A 216 -10.35 -10.03 -28.94
CA ALA A 216 -9.60 -10.97 -28.11
C ALA A 216 -9.15 -10.33 -26.79
N LEU A 217 -8.63 -9.10 -26.85
CA LEU A 217 -8.22 -8.33 -25.67
C LEU A 217 -9.41 -7.98 -24.77
N GLU A 218 -10.55 -7.61 -25.35
CA GLU A 218 -11.78 -7.34 -24.61
C GLU A 218 -12.28 -8.59 -23.89
N ARG A 219 -12.36 -9.74 -24.57
CA ARG A 219 -12.71 -11.02 -23.91
C ARG A 219 -11.79 -11.35 -22.75
N LEU A 220 -10.49 -11.13 -22.90
CA LEU A 220 -9.52 -11.36 -21.84
C LEU A 220 -9.73 -10.40 -20.65
N ALA A 221 -10.02 -9.13 -20.94
CA ALA A 221 -10.29 -8.11 -19.94
C ALA A 221 -11.61 -8.33 -19.18
N GLU A 222 -12.60 -8.98 -19.80
CA GLU A 222 -13.86 -9.37 -19.15
C GLU A 222 -13.72 -10.68 -18.37
N ALA A 223 -12.90 -11.63 -18.85
CA ALA A 223 -12.57 -12.84 -18.11
C ALA A 223 -11.77 -12.54 -16.83
N PHE A 224 -10.88 -11.55 -16.87
CA PHE A 224 -10.06 -11.13 -15.74
C PHE A 224 -10.09 -9.61 -15.55
N PRO A 225 -11.14 -9.03 -14.93
CA PRO A 225 -11.29 -7.58 -14.83
C PRO A 225 -10.14 -6.83 -14.16
N PHE A 226 -9.41 -7.48 -13.25
CA PHE A 226 -8.23 -6.87 -12.60
C PHE A 226 -7.01 -6.82 -13.53
N PHE A 227 -6.94 -7.68 -14.55
CA PHE A 227 -5.86 -7.67 -15.52
C PHE A 227 -6.11 -6.50 -16.48
N VAL A 228 -5.53 -5.33 -16.15
CA VAL A 228 -5.82 -4.08 -16.87
C VAL A 228 -5.15 -3.98 -18.24
N LEU A 229 -4.03 -4.69 -18.45
CA LEU A 229 -3.23 -4.61 -19.66
C LEU A 229 -4.02 -4.89 -20.95
N PRO A 230 -4.87 -5.93 -21.05
CA PRO A 230 -5.64 -6.19 -22.26
C PRO A 230 -6.58 -5.03 -22.63
N ARG A 231 -7.27 -4.44 -21.64
CA ARG A 231 -8.19 -3.31 -21.87
C ARG A 231 -7.43 -2.07 -22.33
N ASP A 232 -6.31 -1.78 -21.69
CA ASP A 232 -5.46 -0.63 -22.04
C ASP A 232 -4.83 -0.80 -23.42
N ALA A 233 -4.43 -2.03 -23.78
CA ALA A 233 -3.92 -2.35 -25.12
C ALA A 233 -5.01 -2.19 -26.19
N ALA A 234 -6.25 -2.64 -25.92
CA ALA A 234 -7.38 -2.48 -26.83
C ALA A 234 -7.74 -1.01 -27.03
N ALA A 235 -7.79 -0.22 -25.94
CA ALA A 235 -8.03 1.21 -26.01
C ALA A 235 -6.93 1.94 -26.78
N THR A 236 -5.66 1.56 -26.58
CA THR A 236 -4.53 2.13 -27.33
C THR A 236 -4.68 1.88 -28.83
N GLN A 237 -4.98 0.65 -29.24
CA GLN A 237 -5.23 0.32 -30.65
C GLN A 237 -6.41 1.11 -31.22
N LEU A 238 -7.53 1.21 -30.49
CA LEU A 238 -8.70 1.96 -30.94
C LEU A 238 -8.42 3.45 -31.11
N VAL A 239 -7.64 4.08 -30.22
CA VAL A 239 -7.22 5.47 -30.40
C VAL A 239 -6.34 5.63 -31.64
N GLN A 240 -5.38 4.71 -31.84
CA GLN A 240 -4.52 4.69 -33.04
C GLN A 240 -5.31 4.49 -34.33
N ASP A 241 -6.41 3.75 -34.29
CA ASP A 241 -7.35 3.53 -35.40
C ASP A 241 -8.33 4.72 -35.59
N GLY A 242 -8.21 5.79 -34.82
CA GLY A 242 -9.09 6.96 -34.90
C GLY A 242 -10.49 6.74 -34.30
N ARG A 243 -10.64 5.81 -33.35
CA ARG A 243 -11.90 5.39 -32.71
C ARG A 243 -11.92 5.66 -31.18
N PRO A 244 -11.66 6.90 -30.70
CA PRO A 244 -11.60 7.18 -29.28
C PRO A 244 -12.92 6.97 -28.52
N LYS A 245 -14.08 7.09 -29.19
CA LYS A 245 -15.39 6.80 -28.59
C LYS A 245 -15.53 5.34 -28.17
N ASP A 246 -15.09 4.42 -29.02
CA ASP A 246 -15.11 2.99 -28.73
C ASP A 246 -14.11 2.66 -27.61
N ALA A 247 -12.94 3.31 -27.61
CA ALA A 247 -11.96 3.18 -26.55
C ALA A 247 -12.52 3.62 -25.19
N ALA A 248 -13.27 4.73 -25.13
CA ALA A 248 -13.93 5.20 -23.91
C ALA A 248 -14.98 4.20 -23.40
N ALA A 249 -15.75 3.57 -24.31
CA ALA A 249 -16.78 2.59 -23.95
C ALA A 249 -16.20 1.32 -23.30
N LEU A 250 -14.99 0.89 -23.70
CA LEU A 250 -14.30 -0.28 -23.10
C LEU A 250 -14.06 -0.15 -21.60
N PHE A 251 -14.01 1.08 -21.05
CA PHE A 251 -13.75 1.31 -19.64
C PHE A 251 -15.01 1.24 -18.75
N ALA A 252 -16.21 1.19 -19.31
CA ALA A 252 -17.44 1.16 -18.51
C ALA A 252 -17.49 -0.02 -17.52
N PRO A 253 -17.18 -1.28 -17.90
CA PRO A 253 -17.13 -2.39 -16.93
C PRO A 253 -16.11 -2.16 -15.81
N ALA A 254 -14.92 -1.63 -16.16
CA ALA A 254 -13.85 -1.35 -15.21
C ALA A 254 -14.23 -0.22 -14.23
N LEU A 255 -14.98 0.80 -14.67
CA LEU A 255 -15.45 1.88 -13.81
C LEU A 255 -16.53 1.42 -12.81
N THR A 256 -17.35 0.45 -13.20
CA THR A 256 -18.31 -0.20 -12.29
C THR A 256 -17.58 -1.08 -11.29
N ARG A 257 -16.58 -1.86 -11.73
CA ARG A 257 -15.82 -2.77 -10.87
C ARG A 257 -14.83 -2.04 -9.97
N TYR A 258 -14.25 -0.93 -10.40
CA TYR A 258 -13.23 -0.18 -9.67
C TYR A 258 -13.56 1.32 -9.57
N PRO A 259 -14.68 1.68 -8.92
CA PRO A 259 -15.21 3.04 -8.94
C PRO A 259 -14.31 4.08 -8.26
N PHE A 260 -13.29 3.63 -7.51
CA PHE A 260 -12.33 4.45 -6.76
C PHE A 260 -10.89 4.30 -7.23
N CYS A 261 -10.62 3.52 -8.27
CA CYS A 261 -9.27 3.44 -8.85
C CYS A 261 -8.99 4.74 -9.62
N HIS A 262 -8.25 5.66 -9.00
CA HIS A 262 -7.96 6.97 -9.58
C HIS A 262 -7.23 6.88 -10.93
N HIS A 263 -6.42 5.84 -11.17
CA HIS A 263 -5.79 5.63 -12.47
C HIS A 263 -6.80 5.22 -13.56
N THR A 264 -7.70 4.27 -13.27
CA THR A 264 -8.79 3.89 -14.18
C THR A 264 -9.69 5.09 -14.50
N LEU A 265 -10.03 5.88 -13.48
CA LEU A 265 -10.81 7.11 -13.63
C LEU A 265 -10.09 8.14 -14.52
N THR A 266 -8.77 8.33 -14.31
CA THR A 266 -7.97 9.28 -15.08
C THR A 266 -7.86 8.86 -16.55
N LYS A 267 -7.60 7.57 -16.84
CA LYS A 267 -7.58 7.04 -18.22
C LYS A 267 -8.94 7.14 -18.90
N ALA A 268 -10.01 6.82 -18.20
CA ALA A 268 -11.36 6.98 -18.74
C ALA A 268 -11.69 8.46 -19.03
N ALA A 269 -11.23 9.39 -18.19
CA ALA A 269 -11.40 10.82 -18.43
C ALA A 269 -10.61 11.30 -19.66
N GLU A 270 -9.38 10.83 -19.84
CA GLU A 270 -8.57 11.08 -21.03
C GLU A 270 -9.27 10.60 -22.30
N LEU A 271 -9.80 9.37 -22.30
CA LEU A 271 -10.53 8.82 -23.44
C LEU A 271 -11.85 9.56 -23.69
N ALA A 272 -12.59 9.96 -22.65
CA ALA A 272 -13.78 10.80 -22.76
C ALA A 272 -13.45 12.16 -23.41
N LEU A 273 -12.33 12.77 -23.04
CA LEU A 273 -11.83 14.00 -23.66
C LEU A 273 -11.50 13.79 -25.15
N LEU A 274 -10.85 12.67 -25.51
CA LEU A 274 -10.57 12.33 -26.92
C LEU A 274 -11.85 12.04 -27.72
N ALA A 275 -12.90 11.54 -27.07
CA ALA A 275 -14.23 11.28 -27.60
C ALA A 275 -15.11 12.54 -27.72
N ASP A 276 -14.56 13.71 -27.40
CA ASP A 276 -15.25 15.01 -27.38
C ASP A 276 -16.39 15.09 -26.35
N ASP A 277 -16.27 14.37 -25.23
CA ASP A 277 -17.18 14.41 -24.08
C ASP A 277 -16.51 15.04 -22.84
N ALA A 278 -16.39 16.37 -22.87
CA ALA A 278 -15.77 17.14 -21.80
C ALA A 278 -16.54 17.04 -20.45
N GLY A 279 -17.86 16.85 -20.50
CA GLY A 279 -18.69 16.72 -19.30
C GLY A 279 -18.38 15.44 -18.53
N GLN A 280 -18.33 14.31 -19.25
CA GLN A 280 -17.94 13.04 -18.66
C GLN A 280 -16.48 13.06 -18.18
N ALA A 281 -15.57 13.66 -18.96
CA ALA A 281 -14.16 13.81 -18.55
C ALA A 281 -14.04 14.58 -17.22
N ALA A 282 -14.73 15.72 -17.07
CA ALA A 282 -14.73 16.50 -15.84
C ALA A 282 -15.29 15.72 -14.64
N ALA A 283 -16.39 14.99 -14.83
CA ALA A 283 -16.99 14.16 -13.78
C ALA A 283 -16.06 13.04 -13.31
N LEU A 284 -15.39 12.36 -14.25
CA LEU A 284 -14.40 11.33 -13.95
C LEU A 284 -13.16 11.90 -13.25
N LEU A 285 -12.67 13.06 -13.67
CA LEU A 285 -11.54 13.73 -13.00
C LEU A 285 -11.89 14.19 -11.59
N ALA A 286 -13.10 14.70 -11.35
CA ALA A 286 -13.56 15.05 -10.01
C ALA A 286 -13.57 13.83 -9.08
N ARG A 287 -14.05 12.68 -9.57
CA ARG A 287 -13.98 11.40 -8.85
C ARG A 287 -12.54 10.95 -8.62
N ALA A 288 -11.67 11.08 -9.60
CA ALA A 288 -10.26 10.74 -9.48
C ALA A 288 -9.56 11.60 -8.42
N ALA A 289 -9.83 12.91 -8.41
CA ALA A 289 -9.31 13.86 -7.43
C ALA A 289 -9.81 13.56 -6.01
N ALA A 290 -11.06 13.12 -5.86
CA ALA A 290 -11.59 12.67 -4.57
C ALA A 290 -10.92 11.38 -4.09
N ALA A 291 -10.57 10.47 -5.00
CA ALA A 291 -9.88 9.21 -4.69
C ALA A 291 -8.38 9.39 -4.40
N MET A 292 -7.73 10.35 -5.06
CA MET A 292 -6.33 10.70 -4.85
C MET A 292 -6.13 12.22 -4.79
N PRO A 293 -6.46 12.84 -3.64
CA PRO A 293 -6.21 14.26 -3.42
C PRO A 293 -4.72 14.57 -3.54
N GLY A 294 -4.38 15.67 -4.21
CA GLY A 294 -2.99 16.12 -4.36
C GLY A 294 -2.25 15.59 -5.59
N SER A 295 -2.84 14.69 -6.38
CA SER A 295 -2.21 14.25 -7.63
C SER A 295 -2.04 15.41 -8.62
N ARG A 296 -0.79 15.74 -8.98
CA ARG A 296 -0.51 16.86 -9.89
C ARG A 296 -1.00 16.59 -11.30
N ARG A 297 -0.94 15.33 -11.75
CA ARG A 297 -1.48 14.89 -13.04
C ARG A 297 -2.98 15.13 -13.13
N ILE A 298 -3.74 14.70 -12.12
CA ILE A 298 -5.19 14.90 -12.09
C ILE A 298 -5.52 16.40 -12.04
N ALA A 299 -4.83 17.15 -11.16
CA ALA A 299 -5.04 18.59 -11.05
C ALA A 299 -4.70 19.35 -12.35
N ALA A 300 -3.64 18.94 -13.06
CA ALA A 300 -3.28 19.51 -14.36
C ALA A 300 -4.36 19.25 -15.41
N LEU A 301 -4.80 17.99 -15.56
CA LEU A 301 -5.90 17.64 -16.47
C LEU A 301 -7.18 18.40 -16.13
N MET A 302 -7.56 18.51 -14.85
CA MET A 302 -8.73 19.28 -14.43
C MET A 302 -8.63 20.75 -14.87
N ARG A 303 -7.51 21.42 -14.59
CA ARG A 303 -7.28 22.82 -15.02
C ARG A 303 -7.36 22.95 -16.53
N ASP A 304 -6.73 22.03 -17.25
CA ASP A 304 -6.69 22.02 -18.70
C ASP A 304 -8.06 21.79 -19.34
N THR A 305 -8.96 21.06 -18.66
CA THR A 305 -10.33 20.81 -19.13
C THR A 305 -11.34 21.88 -18.73
N ALA A 306 -11.00 22.82 -17.84
CA ALA A 306 -11.93 23.80 -17.30
C ALA A 306 -12.32 24.92 -18.30
N SER A 307 -11.54 25.14 -19.36
CA SER A 307 -11.74 26.18 -20.37
C SER A 307 -11.78 25.58 -21.78
N PRO A 308 -12.70 25.99 -22.68
CA PRO A 308 -12.76 25.47 -24.04
C PRO A 308 -11.45 25.66 -24.84
N ARG A 309 -10.73 26.77 -24.61
CA ARG A 309 -9.44 27.04 -25.27
C ARG A 309 -8.35 26.10 -24.80
N ASP A 310 -8.36 25.73 -23.53
CA ASP A 310 -7.34 24.88 -22.92
C ASP A 310 -7.64 23.40 -23.19
N ALA A 311 -8.93 23.05 -23.29
CA ALA A 311 -9.39 21.71 -23.62
C ALA A 311 -8.85 21.20 -24.96
N GLY A 312 -8.74 22.07 -25.98
CA GLY A 312 -8.11 21.71 -27.26
C GLY A 312 -6.63 21.32 -27.12
N ARG A 313 -5.86 22.08 -26.32
CA ARG A 313 -4.45 21.76 -26.04
C ARG A 313 -4.32 20.50 -25.19
N ALA A 314 -5.19 20.35 -24.19
CA ALA A 314 -5.29 19.17 -23.35
C ALA A 314 -5.53 17.92 -24.19
N ARG A 315 -6.54 17.96 -25.07
CA ARG A 315 -6.92 16.89 -25.98
C ARG A 315 -5.76 16.50 -26.89
N GLN A 316 -5.04 17.47 -27.46
CA GLN A 316 -3.88 17.18 -28.31
C GLN A 316 -2.74 16.51 -27.51
N ARG A 317 -2.44 16.96 -26.29
CA ARG A 317 -1.43 16.30 -25.44
C ARG A 317 -1.84 14.87 -25.09
N VAL A 318 -3.10 14.68 -24.69
CA VAL A 318 -3.65 13.34 -24.40
C VAL A 318 -3.59 12.47 -25.64
N LEU A 319 -3.93 12.99 -26.82
CA LEU A 319 -3.85 12.25 -28.08
C LEU A 319 -2.41 11.82 -28.36
N ASN A 320 -1.46 12.74 -28.28
CA ASN A 320 -0.04 12.43 -28.49
C ASN A 320 0.45 11.32 -27.55
N ARG A 321 0.05 11.37 -26.26
CA ARG A 321 0.37 10.33 -25.28
C ARG A 321 -0.19 8.97 -25.69
N TRP A 322 -1.48 8.89 -26.00
CA TRP A 322 -2.11 7.63 -26.41
C TRP A 322 -1.56 7.10 -27.74
N MET A 323 -1.17 7.97 -28.67
CA MET A 323 -0.51 7.59 -29.92
C MET A 323 0.90 7.03 -29.69
N ALA A 324 1.62 7.52 -28.68
CA ALA A 324 2.97 7.05 -28.34
C ALA A 324 2.97 5.71 -27.60
N ARG A 325 1.88 5.35 -26.92
CA ARG A 325 1.74 4.08 -26.20
C ARG A 325 1.89 2.88 -27.12
N ARG A 326 2.53 1.84 -26.60
CA ARG A 326 2.68 0.54 -27.26
C ARG A 326 2.28 -0.54 -26.28
N ALA A 327 1.45 -1.48 -26.72
CA ALA A 327 1.17 -2.66 -25.92
C ALA A 327 2.36 -3.63 -26.05
N ARG A 328 3.14 -3.77 -24.97
CA ARG A 328 4.35 -4.63 -24.93
C ARG A 328 5.38 -4.22 -26.01
N PRO A 329 6.02 -3.05 -25.89
CA PRO A 329 7.08 -2.68 -26.82
C PRO A 329 8.17 -3.76 -26.85
N MET A 330 8.82 -3.97 -27.99
CA MET A 330 9.97 -4.89 -28.01
C MET A 330 11.07 -4.34 -27.10
N PRO A 331 11.66 -5.14 -26.20
CA PRO A 331 12.81 -4.73 -25.43
C PRO A 331 13.95 -4.32 -26.36
N ALA A 332 14.50 -3.13 -26.14
CA ALA A 332 15.65 -2.63 -26.86
C ALA A 332 16.86 -2.66 -25.94
N THR A 333 17.96 -3.27 -26.41
CA THR A 333 19.20 -3.29 -25.62
C THR A 333 19.77 -1.89 -25.50
N ARG A 334 20.25 -1.52 -24.32
CA ARG A 334 20.84 -0.21 -24.03
C ARG A 334 21.96 -0.33 -23.01
N GLN A 335 22.78 0.71 -22.90
CA GLN A 335 23.65 0.90 -21.75
C GLN A 335 22.91 1.79 -20.74
N THR A 336 22.58 1.22 -19.59
CA THR A 336 21.77 1.89 -18.58
C THR A 336 22.59 2.94 -17.82
N ARG A 337 22.02 4.13 -17.65
CA ARG A 337 22.49 5.14 -16.69
C ARG A 337 21.66 5.01 -15.43
N LEU A 338 22.26 5.04 -14.25
CA LEU A 338 21.56 4.78 -13.01
C LEU A 338 21.78 5.89 -11.98
N ARG A 339 20.71 6.30 -11.33
CA ARG A 339 20.71 7.18 -10.16
C ARG A 339 20.16 6.42 -8.96
N ILE A 340 21.00 6.18 -7.97
CA ILE A 340 20.57 5.57 -6.70
C ILE A 340 20.03 6.67 -5.80
N ILE A 341 18.83 6.48 -5.24
CA ILE A 341 18.12 7.49 -4.46
C ILE A 341 17.85 6.91 -3.07
N THR A 342 18.37 7.56 -2.03
CA THR A 342 18.19 7.10 -0.64
C THR A 342 17.88 8.26 0.30
N PRO A 343 16.69 8.28 0.90
CA PRO A 343 16.41 9.07 2.09
C PRO A 343 16.91 8.37 3.36
N VAL A 344 17.73 9.05 4.17
CA VAL A 344 18.23 8.54 5.46
C VAL A 344 18.42 9.67 6.47
N TRP A 345 17.86 9.54 7.67
CA TRP A 345 18.02 10.52 8.75
C TRP A 345 17.86 9.87 10.12
N GLY A 346 18.45 10.48 11.13
CA GLY A 346 18.54 9.93 12.47
C GLY A 346 19.71 8.96 12.64
N GLU A 347 20.38 9.07 13.79
CA GLU A 347 21.63 8.39 14.09
C GLU A 347 21.58 6.86 13.87
N ALA A 348 20.59 6.18 14.44
CA ALA A 348 20.45 4.72 14.30
C ALA A 348 20.29 4.28 12.83
N TYR A 349 19.48 4.99 12.04
CA TYR A 349 19.29 4.66 10.63
C TYR A 349 20.52 4.97 9.78
N ILE A 350 21.27 6.02 10.12
CA ILE A 350 22.54 6.36 9.45
C ILE A 350 23.59 5.28 9.71
N GLU A 351 23.67 4.79 10.94
CA GLU A 351 24.56 3.70 11.30
C GLU A 351 24.22 2.43 10.52
N THR A 352 22.96 1.97 10.57
CA THR A 352 22.52 0.78 9.82
C THR A 352 22.73 0.94 8.32
N PHE A 353 22.41 2.11 7.76
CA PHE A 353 22.65 2.42 6.35
C PHE A 353 24.13 2.32 5.98
N MET A 354 25.01 2.92 6.76
CA MET A 354 26.43 2.97 6.44
C MET A 354 27.13 1.63 6.67
N GLU A 355 26.79 0.92 7.75
CA GLU A 355 27.43 -0.35 8.13
C GLU A 355 26.89 -1.56 7.39
N VAL A 356 25.64 -1.51 6.92
CA VAL A 356 25.00 -2.64 6.23
C VAL A 356 24.72 -2.31 4.78
N THR A 357 23.89 -1.31 4.51
CA THR A 357 23.40 -1.03 3.14
C THR A 357 24.54 -0.58 2.23
N VAL A 358 25.26 0.48 2.60
CA VAL A 358 26.42 0.97 1.85
C VAL A 358 27.54 -0.06 1.85
N ALA A 359 27.79 -0.74 2.96
CA ALA A 359 28.79 -1.81 3.01
C ALA A 359 28.50 -2.94 2.00
N SER A 360 27.22 -3.32 1.83
CA SER A 360 26.80 -4.34 0.86
C SER A 360 26.85 -3.83 -0.58
N LEU A 361 26.51 -2.56 -0.82
CA LEU A 361 26.72 -1.91 -2.11
C LEU A 361 28.21 -1.85 -2.49
N LEU A 362 29.10 -1.66 -1.53
CA LEU A 362 30.55 -1.58 -1.74
C LEU A 362 31.23 -2.96 -1.89
N ALA A 363 30.48 -4.07 -1.85
CA ALA A 363 31.00 -5.37 -2.25
C ALA A 363 31.54 -5.33 -3.68
N GLU A 364 32.62 -6.06 -3.97
CA GLU A 364 33.30 -5.97 -5.26
C GLU A 364 32.38 -6.23 -6.46
N GLY A 365 31.44 -7.18 -6.32
CA GLY A 365 30.48 -7.52 -7.36
C GLY A 365 29.34 -6.52 -7.56
N ASN A 366 29.21 -5.51 -6.69
CA ASN A 366 28.14 -4.52 -6.70
C ASN A 366 28.61 -3.18 -7.29
N LEU A 367 28.58 -2.09 -6.52
CA LEU A 367 28.80 -0.74 -7.00
C LEU A 367 30.19 -0.55 -7.66
N PRO A 368 31.30 -1.05 -7.12
CA PRO A 368 32.61 -0.96 -7.77
C PRO A 368 32.62 -1.60 -9.17
N GLN A 369 32.08 -2.80 -9.33
CA GLN A 369 32.00 -3.45 -10.65
C GLN A 369 30.99 -2.75 -11.57
N ALA A 370 29.84 -2.34 -11.05
CA ALA A 370 28.79 -1.68 -11.82
C ALA A 370 29.28 -0.33 -12.39
N ALA A 371 29.94 0.48 -11.58
CA ALA A 371 30.47 1.80 -11.96
C ALA A 371 31.61 1.72 -12.99
N ALA A 372 32.29 0.58 -13.11
CA ALA A 372 33.29 0.37 -14.16
C ALA A 372 32.68 0.28 -15.58
N GLY A 373 31.39 -0.07 -15.68
CA GLY A 373 30.70 -0.26 -16.96
C GLY A 373 29.51 0.67 -17.22
N HIS A 374 29.10 1.48 -16.24
CA HIS A 374 27.88 2.28 -16.31
C HIS A 374 28.09 3.66 -15.71
N ASP A 375 27.32 4.64 -16.20
CA ASP A 375 27.21 5.96 -15.56
C ASP A 375 26.27 5.82 -14.35
N ILE A 376 26.85 5.84 -13.16
CA ILE A 376 26.12 5.69 -11.89
C ILE A 376 26.34 6.92 -11.03
N GLY A 377 25.25 7.58 -10.64
CA GLY A 377 25.23 8.61 -9.62
C GLY A 377 24.45 8.18 -8.38
N TYR A 378 24.67 8.89 -7.27
CA TYR A 378 23.97 8.68 -6.01
C TYR A 378 23.35 9.99 -5.53
N THR A 379 22.09 9.97 -5.09
CA THR A 379 21.45 11.07 -4.38
C THR A 379 21.08 10.60 -2.98
N LEU A 380 21.67 11.24 -1.98
CA LEU A 380 21.46 10.96 -0.57
C LEU A 380 20.71 12.13 0.07
N TYR A 381 19.52 11.89 0.61
CA TYR A 381 18.75 12.89 1.34
C TYR A 381 18.93 12.69 2.83
N THR A 382 19.26 13.76 3.56
CA THR A 382 19.41 13.71 5.02
C THR A 382 19.03 15.04 5.68
N ARG A 383 18.90 15.07 7.00
CA ARG A 383 18.68 16.33 7.73
C ARG A 383 19.97 17.11 7.84
N GLN A 384 19.89 18.44 7.88
CA GLN A 384 21.06 19.28 8.12
C GLN A 384 21.85 18.87 9.37
N ALA A 385 21.17 18.45 10.44
CA ALA A 385 21.80 18.01 11.69
C ALA A 385 22.62 16.72 11.54
N ASP A 386 22.32 15.92 10.52
CA ASP A 386 22.84 14.56 10.33
C ASP A 386 24.00 14.49 9.31
N VAL A 387 24.19 15.55 8.50
CA VAL A 387 25.24 15.65 7.46
C VAL A 387 26.62 15.28 7.99
N ALA A 388 27.04 15.88 9.11
CA ALA A 388 28.37 15.66 9.66
C ALA A 388 28.57 14.22 10.18
N ALA A 389 27.51 13.51 10.56
CA ALA A 389 27.61 12.09 10.95
C ALA A 389 27.88 11.20 9.73
N LEU A 390 27.18 11.46 8.61
CA LEU A 390 27.39 10.76 7.34
C LEU A 390 28.80 11.00 6.80
N GLU A 391 29.23 12.26 6.68
CA GLU A 391 30.54 12.62 6.08
C GLU A 391 31.74 12.04 6.84
N ARG A 392 31.61 11.88 8.16
CA ARG A 392 32.66 11.28 9.00
C ARG A 392 32.74 9.76 8.89
N HIS A 393 31.71 9.10 8.36
CA HIS A 393 31.69 7.65 8.29
C HIS A 393 32.64 7.13 7.18
N PRO A 394 33.52 6.14 7.44
CA PRO A 394 34.47 5.63 6.45
C PRO A 394 33.82 5.15 5.15
N ASN A 395 32.65 4.50 5.25
CA ASN A 395 31.91 4.02 4.08
C ASN A 395 31.30 5.15 3.24
N TYR A 396 31.07 6.35 3.79
CA TYR A 396 30.67 7.49 2.98
C TYR A 396 31.81 7.92 2.06
N LYS A 397 33.04 8.00 2.59
CA LYS A 397 34.22 8.27 1.76
C LYS A 397 34.40 7.20 0.67
N ALA A 398 34.30 5.92 1.02
CA ALA A 398 34.40 4.83 0.05
C ALA A 398 33.32 4.92 -1.03
N LEU A 399 32.10 5.30 -0.67
CA LEU A 399 31.02 5.55 -1.62
C LEU A 399 31.36 6.71 -2.58
N THR A 400 31.82 7.85 -2.06
CA THR A 400 32.20 9.01 -2.89
C THR A 400 33.43 8.76 -3.77
N ASP A 401 34.32 7.85 -3.35
CA ASP A 401 35.47 7.42 -4.16
C ASP A 401 35.03 6.49 -5.31
N CYS A 402 33.86 5.83 -5.20
CA CYS A 402 33.31 4.95 -6.23
C CYS A 402 32.44 5.68 -7.26
N VAL A 403 31.57 6.60 -6.82
CA VAL A 403 30.59 7.30 -7.69
C VAL A 403 30.37 8.74 -7.22
N PRO A 404 29.89 9.65 -8.11
CA PRO A 404 29.41 10.96 -7.69
C PRO A 404 28.23 10.85 -6.71
N VAL A 405 28.30 11.58 -5.60
CA VAL A 405 27.26 11.61 -4.57
C VAL A 405 26.74 13.04 -4.39
N ASP A 406 25.46 13.24 -4.64
CA ASP A 406 24.72 14.45 -4.29
C ASP A 406 24.13 14.31 -2.89
N LEU A 407 24.71 14.99 -1.91
CA LEU A 407 24.18 15.06 -0.54
C LEU A 407 23.20 16.24 -0.40
N LEU A 408 21.91 15.93 -0.35
CA LEU A 408 20.83 16.92 -0.32
C LEU A 408 20.21 17.02 1.07
N ARG A 409 19.97 18.25 1.52
CA ARG A 409 19.30 18.51 2.79
C ARG A 409 17.80 18.44 2.62
N ILE A 410 17.13 17.69 3.49
CA ILE A 410 15.67 17.55 3.51
C ILE A 410 15.03 18.94 3.64
N GLU A 411 15.61 19.82 4.45
CA GLU A 411 15.12 21.17 4.66
C GLU A 411 15.08 22.00 3.37
N ASP A 412 16.04 21.79 2.45
CA ASP A 412 16.07 22.49 1.15
C ASP A 412 14.96 22.02 0.20
N VAL A 413 14.63 20.73 0.25
CA VAL A 413 13.53 20.15 -0.54
C VAL A 413 12.19 20.64 0.01
N LEU A 414 12.05 20.68 1.34
CA LEU A 414 10.83 21.14 2.01
C LEU A 414 10.59 22.65 1.91
N ALA A 415 11.63 23.45 1.66
CA ALA A 415 11.48 24.89 1.45
C ALA A 415 10.65 25.22 0.20
N GLN A 416 10.42 24.24 -0.69
CA GLN A 416 9.63 24.43 -1.89
C GLN A 416 8.12 24.33 -1.56
N PRO A 417 7.31 25.34 -1.95
CA PRO A 417 5.93 25.52 -1.48
C PRO A 417 4.94 24.41 -1.87
N GLN A 418 5.35 23.48 -2.75
CA GLN A 418 4.50 22.43 -3.31
C GLN A 418 4.50 21.12 -2.53
N TRP A 419 5.07 21.09 -1.32
CA TRP A 419 5.29 19.86 -0.56
C TRP A 419 4.72 19.94 0.86
N SER A 420 3.91 18.97 1.25
CA SER A 420 3.43 18.80 2.63
C SER A 420 3.45 17.32 3.00
N HIS A 421 3.74 17.01 4.26
CA HIS A 421 3.79 15.64 4.77
C HIS A 421 3.34 15.60 6.22
N ASN A 422 2.68 14.50 6.62
CA ASN A 422 2.10 14.33 7.96
C ASN A 422 2.75 13.19 8.77
N HIS A 423 3.65 12.42 8.16
CA HIS A 423 4.36 11.31 8.80
C HIS A 423 5.65 10.95 8.04
N LYS A 424 6.48 10.08 8.62
CA LYS A 424 7.79 9.69 8.07
C LYS A 424 7.72 9.12 6.65
N TYR A 425 6.76 8.24 6.36
CA TYR A 425 6.62 7.68 5.00
C TYR A 425 6.22 8.72 3.95
N GLY A 426 5.38 9.71 4.30
CA GLY A 426 5.02 10.79 3.39
C GLY A 426 6.23 11.68 3.06
N LEU A 427 7.09 11.94 4.04
CA LEU A 427 8.38 12.60 3.81
C LEU A 427 9.29 11.77 2.89
N MET A 428 9.39 10.46 3.14
CA MET A 428 10.19 9.57 2.31
C MET A 428 9.72 9.54 0.84
N SER A 429 8.42 9.39 0.60
CA SER A 429 7.82 9.39 -0.75
C SER A 429 8.02 10.71 -1.48
N LEU A 430 7.99 11.84 -0.76
CA LEU A 430 8.32 13.16 -1.29
C LEU A 430 9.78 13.23 -1.77
N LEU A 431 10.73 12.81 -0.94
CA LEU A 431 12.16 12.82 -1.28
C LEU A 431 12.47 11.86 -2.44
N GLN A 432 11.83 10.70 -2.47
CA GLN A 432 11.91 9.76 -3.59
C GLN A 432 11.31 10.37 -4.87
N THR A 433 10.22 11.13 -4.77
CA THR A 433 9.65 11.84 -5.92
C THR A 433 10.60 12.94 -6.45
N ASP A 434 11.26 13.70 -5.57
CA ASP A 434 12.30 14.66 -5.97
C ASP A 434 13.46 13.94 -6.68
N GLY A 435 13.90 12.79 -6.15
CA GLY A 435 14.93 11.95 -6.77
C GLY A 435 14.54 11.44 -8.15
N LEU A 436 13.31 10.94 -8.32
CA LEU A 436 12.77 10.48 -9.61
C LEU A 436 12.78 11.61 -10.64
N GLN A 437 12.42 12.84 -10.24
CA GLN A 437 12.41 14.01 -11.14
C GLN A 437 13.82 14.41 -11.57
N ARG A 438 14.81 14.34 -10.67
CA ARG A 438 16.22 14.59 -11.01
C ARG A 438 16.75 13.53 -11.98
N ALA A 439 16.51 12.26 -11.69
CA ALA A 439 16.91 11.16 -12.56
C ALA A 439 16.28 11.27 -13.95
N LEU A 440 15.01 11.69 -14.03
CA LEU A 440 14.35 12.00 -15.30
C LEU A 440 15.07 13.12 -16.07
N GLY A 441 15.42 14.22 -15.40
CA GLY A 441 16.20 15.31 -16.01
C GLY A 441 17.56 14.88 -16.55
N GLU A 442 18.13 13.82 -15.98
CA GLU A 442 19.39 13.21 -16.41
C GLU A 442 19.20 12.14 -17.49
N GLY A 443 17.96 11.68 -17.74
CA GLY A 443 17.68 10.52 -18.58
C GLY A 443 18.22 9.21 -17.98
N ALA A 444 18.25 9.11 -16.65
CA ALA A 444 18.74 7.96 -15.91
C ALA A 444 17.60 7.11 -15.33
N HIS A 445 17.83 5.81 -15.18
CA HIS A 445 17.01 4.96 -14.33
C HIS A 445 17.21 5.32 -12.87
N SER A 446 16.17 5.17 -12.07
CA SER A 446 16.20 5.36 -10.63
C SER A 446 16.27 4.02 -9.92
N PHE A 447 17.13 3.91 -8.90
CA PHE A 447 17.07 2.85 -7.90
C PHE A 447 16.61 3.43 -6.56
N LEU A 448 15.39 3.12 -6.14
CA LEU A 448 14.79 3.63 -4.90
C LEU A 448 15.23 2.80 -3.69
N LEU A 449 16.45 3.02 -3.22
CA LEU A 449 17.04 2.24 -2.14
C LEU A 449 16.63 2.77 -0.76
N LEU A 450 16.22 1.86 0.14
CA LEU A 450 15.95 2.17 1.54
C LEU A 450 17.19 1.97 2.42
N ALA A 451 17.21 2.67 3.55
CA ALA A 451 18.36 2.77 4.45
C ALA A 451 18.69 1.48 5.23
N ASP A 452 17.79 0.51 5.22
CA ASP A 452 17.79 -0.71 6.04
C ASP A 452 17.88 -1.97 5.18
N PHE A 453 18.37 -1.86 3.95
CA PHE A 453 18.51 -3.00 3.04
C PHE A 453 19.88 -3.66 3.20
N VAL A 454 19.90 -5.00 3.23
CA VAL A 454 21.11 -5.77 2.98
C VAL A 454 21.03 -6.42 1.61
N LEU A 455 21.97 -6.10 0.73
CA LEU A 455 22.01 -6.61 -0.64
C LEU A 455 22.94 -7.82 -0.75
N SER A 456 22.59 -8.77 -1.61
CA SER A 456 23.53 -9.83 -2.00
C SER A 456 24.71 -9.26 -2.79
N ASP A 457 25.82 -9.98 -2.78
CA ASP A 457 26.89 -9.74 -3.75
C ASP A 457 26.32 -9.90 -5.17
N ARG A 458 26.81 -9.07 -6.09
CA ARG A 458 26.35 -8.98 -7.48
C ARG A 458 24.89 -8.61 -7.69
N PHE A 459 24.18 -8.15 -6.65
CA PHE A 459 22.82 -7.61 -6.78
C PHE A 459 22.75 -6.52 -7.86
N LEU A 460 23.59 -5.49 -7.76
CA LEU A 460 23.48 -4.31 -8.63
C LEU A 460 23.90 -4.62 -10.08
N THR A 461 24.93 -5.43 -10.28
CA THR A 461 25.35 -5.84 -11.63
C THR A 461 24.31 -6.73 -12.31
N SER A 462 23.63 -7.58 -11.55
CA SER A 462 22.51 -8.40 -12.04
C SER A 462 21.27 -7.58 -12.40
N VAL A 463 20.99 -6.50 -11.67
CA VAL A 463 19.96 -5.52 -12.03
C VAL A 463 20.29 -4.86 -13.35
N LEU A 464 21.49 -4.28 -13.48
CA LEU A 464 21.88 -3.52 -14.67
C LEU A 464 21.84 -4.40 -15.92
N ALA A 465 22.26 -5.66 -15.83
CA ALA A 465 22.13 -6.61 -16.93
C ALA A 465 20.68 -6.79 -17.43
N ARG A 466 19.68 -6.71 -16.52
CA ARG A 466 18.25 -6.79 -16.89
C ARG A 466 17.73 -5.47 -17.46
N LEU A 467 18.18 -4.33 -16.92
CA LEU A 467 17.83 -3.00 -17.45
C LEU A 467 18.41 -2.79 -18.85
N ASP A 468 19.63 -3.27 -19.09
CA ASP A 468 20.33 -3.25 -20.38
C ASP A 468 19.65 -4.14 -21.42
N GLN A 469 18.90 -5.15 -20.99
CA GLN A 469 18.04 -5.97 -21.88
C GLN A 469 16.74 -5.25 -22.27
N GLY A 470 16.51 -4.02 -21.80
CA GLY A 470 15.40 -3.16 -22.21
C GLY A 470 14.24 -3.09 -21.22
N ALA A 471 14.38 -3.63 -20.01
CA ALA A 471 13.39 -3.43 -18.95
C ALA A 471 13.44 -1.98 -18.43
N ASN A 472 12.31 -1.26 -18.50
CA ASN A 472 12.13 0.08 -17.96
C ASN A 472 11.82 0.04 -16.46
N THR A 473 10.95 -0.88 -16.02
CA THR A 473 10.65 -1.05 -14.59
C THR A 473 11.04 -2.45 -14.14
N LEU A 474 11.73 -2.57 -13.00
CA LEU A 474 11.90 -3.86 -12.32
C LEU A 474 11.09 -3.86 -11.04
N PHE A 475 10.16 -4.81 -10.96
CA PHE A 475 9.44 -5.15 -9.74
C PHE A 475 10.24 -6.19 -8.98
N PHE A 476 10.48 -5.90 -7.70
CA PHE A 476 11.28 -6.74 -6.84
C PHE A 476 10.64 -6.84 -5.46
N GLN A 477 10.81 -7.99 -4.79
CA GLN A 477 10.32 -8.23 -3.44
C GLN A 477 11.38 -8.82 -2.55
N SER A 478 11.26 -8.47 -1.28
CA SER A 478 12.13 -8.90 -0.20
C SER A 478 11.31 -9.61 0.88
N LEU A 479 12.05 -10.18 1.81
CA LEU A 479 11.53 -10.59 3.11
C LEU A 479 12.13 -9.68 4.17
N ARG A 480 11.52 -9.67 5.36
CA ARG A 480 12.03 -8.94 6.52
C ARG A 480 12.78 -9.85 7.47
N THR A 481 13.84 -9.34 8.06
CA THR A 481 14.68 -10.05 9.03
C THR A 481 14.85 -9.24 10.32
N CYS A 482 15.11 -9.91 11.43
CA CYS A 482 15.44 -9.23 12.68
C CYS A 482 16.79 -8.53 12.55
N GLU A 483 16.79 -7.21 12.71
CA GLU A 483 17.97 -6.36 12.48
C GLU A 483 19.19 -6.81 13.29
N ASP A 484 19.06 -6.93 14.61
CA ASP A 484 20.19 -7.16 15.51
C ASP A 484 20.91 -8.49 15.20
N GLN A 485 20.16 -9.58 15.08
CA GLN A 485 20.75 -10.91 14.82
C GLN A 485 21.32 -10.99 13.41
N MET A 486 20.66 -10.38 12.42
CA MET A 486 21.16 -10.33 11.05
C MET A 486 22.45 -9.52 10.97
N ARG A 487 22.52 -8.32 11.58
CA ARG A 487 23.74 -7.49 11.64
C ARG A 487 24.91 -8.23 12.29
N GLN A 488 24.66 -8.93 13.39
CA GLN A 488 25.69 -9.71 14.08
C GLN A 488 26.30 -10.81 13.20
N ASP A 489 25.47 -11.61 12.52
CA ASP A 489 25.94 -12.69 11.66
C ASP A 489 26.66 -12.15 10.40
N LEU A 490 26.18 -11.04 9.83
CA LEU A 490 26.83 -10.37 8.70
C LEU A 490 28.21 -9.82 9.09
N ALA A 491 28.31 -9.12 10.22
CA ALA A 491 29.56 -8.54 10.70
C ALA A 491 30.64 -9.59 10.97
N THR A 492 30.26 -10.73 11.55
CA THR A 492 31.20 -11.81 11.88
C THR A 492 31.60 -12.64 10.65
N GLY A 493 30.62 -13.02 9.82
CA GLY A 493 30.84 -13.95 8.71
C GLY A 493 31.35 -13.29 7.42
N PHE A 494 30.90 -12.07 7.11
CA PHE A 494 30.93 -11.57 5.74
C PHE A 494 31.45 -10.13 5.59
N THR A 495 31.56 -9.37 6.68
CA THR A 495 32.14 -8.02 6.63
C THR A 495 33.67 -8.07 6.73
N ARG A 496 34.37 -7.49 5.75
CA ARG A 496 35.83 -7.33 5.74
C ARG A 496 36.19 -5.94 5.21
N HIS A 497 37.06 -5.23 5.92
CA HIS A 497 37.49 -3.87 5.53
C HIS A 497 36.34 -2.89 5.24
N GLY A 498 35.25 -2.96 6.03
CA GLY A 498 34.07 -2.11 5.84
C GLY A 498 33.15 -2.48 4.68
N ARG A 499 33.46 -3.56 3.94
CA ARG A 499 32.64 -4.10 2.85
C ARG A 499 31.94 -5.37 3.31
N LEU A 500 30.68 -5.54 2.91
CA LEU A 500 29.85 -6.69 3.23
C LEU A 500 29.57 -7.49 1.95
N ALA A 501 30.22 -8.64 1.78
CA ALA A 501 30.06 -9.46 0.57
C ALA A 501 29.44 -10.82 0.93
N VAL A 502 28.17 -11.01 0.59
CA VAL A 502 27.42 -12.24 0.87
C VAL A 502 26.77 -12.75 -0.41
N PRO A 503 27.10 -13.95 -0.92
CA PRO A 503 26.38 -14.53 -2.05
C PRO A 503 24.88 -14.69 -1.74
N SER A 504 23.99 -14.50 -2.73
CA SER A 504 22.54 -14.52 -2.52
C SER A 504 22.03 -15.76 -1.78
N ARG A 505 22.62 -16.93 -2.03
CA ARG A 505 22.25 -18.19 -1.35
C ARG A 505 22.57 -18.18 0.13
N GLU A 506 23.77 -17.72 0.49
CA GLU A 506 24.15 -17.60 1.90
C GLU A 506 23.34 -16.50 2.59
N LEU A 507 23.09 -15.39 1.89
CA LEU A 507 22.24 -14.33 2.39
C LEU A 507 20.82 -14.84 2.67
N PHE A 508 20.26 -15.65 1.77
CA PHE A 508 18.95 -16.27 1.98
C PHE A 508 18.95 -17.20 3.20
N ARG A 509 19.95 -18.07 3.36
CA ARG A 509 20.06 -18.95 4.54
C ARG A 509 20.14 -18.16 5.85
N LEU A 510 20.87 -17.05 5.86
CA LEU A 510 20.91 -16.15 7.01
C LEU A 510 19.55 -15.51 7.27
N GLY A 511 18.93 -14.94 6.24
CA GLY A 511 17.64 -14.26 6.40
C GLY A 511 16.50 -15.21 6.74
N GLU A 512 16.53 -16.47 6.29
CA GLU A 512 15.57 -17.49 6.71
C GLU A 512 15.70 -17.78 8.22
N ARG A 513 16.92 -17.95 8.71
CA ARG A 513 17.22 -18.15 10.13
C ARG A 513 16.72 -16.98 10.97
N HIS A 514 16.96 -15.76 10.48
CA HIS A 514 16.62 -14.51 11.16
C HIS A 514 15.32 -13.88 10.66
N LEU A 515 14.41 -14.68 10.09
CA LEU A 515 13.16 -14.16 9.55
C LEU A 515 12.38 -13.42 10.63
N HIS A 516 11.91 -12.21 10.32
CA HIS A 516 11.22 -11.36 11.28
C HIS A 516 9.98 -12.07 11.87
N PRO A 517 9.62 -11.89 13.16
CA PRO A 517 8.50 -12.61 13.76
C PRO A 517 7.18 -12.40 13.03
N ALA A 518 6.95 -11.20 12.47
CA ALA A 518 5.78 -10.93 11.64
C ALA A 518 5.70 -11.87 10.42
N TYR A 519 6.84 -12.15 9.78
CA TYR A 519 6.90 -13.01 8.61
C TYR A 519 6.82 -14.50 8.97
N ARG A 520 7.40 -14.91 10.12
CA ARG A 520 7.27 -16.28 10.63
C ARG A 520 5.81 -16.67 10.83
N LYS A 521 4.97 -15.73 11.26
CA LYS A 521 3.53 -15.95 11.50
C LYS A 521 2.75 -16.35 10.23
N HIS A 522 3.22 -16.02 9.03
CA HIS A 522 2.58 -16.48 7.78
C HIS A 522 2.59 -18.01 7.62
N PHE A 523 3.54 -18.69 8.25
CA PHE A 523 3.68 -20.14 8.17
C PHE A 523 3.04 -20.87 9.35
N LEU A 524 2.52 -20.13 10.34
CA LEU A 524 1.92 -20.71 11.52
C LEU A 524 0.41 -20.93 11.32
N PRO A 525 -0.10 -22.15 11.56
CA PRO A 525 -1.53 -22.38 11.62
C PRO A 525 -2.19 -21.47 12.67
N GLY A 526 -3.42 -21.02 12.39
CA GLY A 526 -4.19 -20.21 13.33
C GLY A 526 -3.72 -18.75 13.45
N GLN A 527 -2.94 -18.24 12.49
CA GLN A 527 -2.59 -16.82 12.38
C GLN A 527 -3.27 -16.21 11.16
N VAL A 528 -3.90 -15.06 11.35
CA VAL A 528 -4.52 -14.24 10.30
C VAL A 528 -3.76 -12.95 10.19
N MET A 529 -3.47 -12.53 8.96
CA MET A 529 -2.83 -11.25 8.71
C MET A 529 -3.88 -10.13 8.69
N ARG A 530 -3.58 -9.03 9.38
CA ARG A 530 -4.39 -7.80 9.40
C ARG A 530 -4.47 -7.10 8.06
N THR A 531 -3.45 -7.24 7.22
CA THR A 531 -3.39 -6.59 5.91
C THR A 531 -2.84 -7.61 4.91
N PRO A 532 -3.69 -8.41 4.24
CA PRO A 532 -3.30 -9.59 3.46
C PRO A 532 -2.66 -9.22 2.12
N ASN A 533 -1.71 -8.29 2.16
CA ASN A 533 -0.94 -7.79 1.04
C ASN A 533 0.09 -8.79 0.54
N SER A 534 0.23 -9.95 1.17
CA SER A 534 1.10 -11.02 0.72
C SER A 534 0.61 -12.38 1.21
N LEU A 535 0.88 -13.42 0.43
CA LEU A 535 0.60 -14.80 0.75
C LEU A 535 1.88 -15.62 0.58
N TYR A 536 2.08 -16.56 1.50
CA TYR A 536 3.30 -17.35 1.56
C TYR A 536 2.99 -18.84 1.60
N ALA A 537 3.90 -19.63 1.05
CA ALA A 537 3.97 -21.06 1.25
C ALA A 537 5.44 -21.48 1.41
N ARG A 538 5.65 -22.68 1.97
CA ARG A 538 6.96 -23.32 2.02
C ARG A 538 6.98 -24.59 1.19
N THR A 539 8.10 -24.83 0.52
CA THR A 539 8.40 -26.12 -0.10
C THR A 539 8.95 -27.08 0.96
N ALA A 540 8.97 -28.39 0.67
CA ALA A 540 9.57 -29.37 1.57
C ALA A 540 11.07 -29.12 1.86
N PRO A 541 11.89 -28.66 0.88
CA PRO A 541 13.27 -28.23 1.14
C PRO A 541 13.44 -26.95 1.99
N GLY A 542 12.36 -26.24 2.31
CA GLY A 542 12.40 -25.01 3.10
C GLY A 542 12.38 -23.72 2.27
N ASP A 543 12.31 -23.80 0.94
CA ASP A 543 12.17 -22.62 0.08
C ASP A 543 10.87 -21.86 0.40
N VAL A 544 10.90 -20.55 0.22
CA VAL A 544 9.74 -19.67 0.46
C VAL A 544 9.16 -19.25 -0.88
N ILE A 545 7.86 -19.49 -1.06
CA ILE A 545 7.09 -18.98 -2.19
C ILE A 545 6.27 -17.81 -1.68
N GLN A 546 6.27 -16.70 -2.42
CA GLN A 546 5.53 -15.48 -2.08
C GLN A 546 4.70 -15.00 -3.27
N HIS A 547 3.48 -14.55 -2.99
CA HIS A 547 2.71 -13.65 -3.84
C HIS A 547 2.46 -12.36 -3.06
N THR A 548 2.60 -11.19 -3.68
CA THR A 548 2.38 -9.90 -3.01
C THR A 548 1.52 -8.97 -3.85
N PHE A 549 0.63 -8.26 -3.18
CA PHE A 549 -0.25 -7.25 -3.78
C PHE A 549 0.35 -5.85 -3.74
N ALA A 550 1.58 -5.70 -3.26
CA ALA A 550 2.28 -4.43 -3.19
C ALA A 550 3.71 -4.62 -3.73
N GLN A 551 3.81 -4.88 -5.03
CA GLN A 551 5.09 -5.09 -5.70
C GLN A 551 5.85 -3.76 -5.81
N ASN A 552 7.03 -3.71 -5.19
CA ASN A 552 7.91 -2.54 -5.19
C ASN A 552 8.55 -2.34 -6.57
N ALA A 553 8.22 -1.22 -7.21
CA ALA A 553 8.94 -0.74 -8.39
C ALA A 553 10.28 -0.14 -7.96
N MET A 554 11.25 -1.01 -7.68
CA MET A 554 12.55 -0.62 -7.13
C MET A 554 13.43 0.09 -8.15
N PHE A 555 13.32 -0.32 -9.42
CA PHE A 555 14.03 0.30 -10.52
C PHE A 555 13.04 0.89 -11.50
N VAL A 556 13.14 2.19 -11.75
CA VAL A 556 12.19 2.95 -12.58
C VAL A 556 12.96 3.69 -13.66
N GLY A 557 12.66 3.39 -14.93
CA GLY A 557 13.27 4.06 -16.07
C GLY A 557 12.79 5.49 -16.23
N PRO A 558 13.54 6.31 -16.99
CA PRO A 558 13.09 7.64 -17.34
C PRO A 558 11.81 7.54 -18.19
N CYS A 559 10.75 8.21 -17.75
CA CYS A 559 9.45 8.23 -18.38
C CYS A 559 9.10 9.66 -18.81
N ASP A 560 8.37 9.82 -19.92
CA ASP A 560 8.03 11.14 -20.48
C ASP A 560 7.19 12.03 -19.54
N GLU A 561 6.66 11.46 -18.46
CA GLU A 561 5.87 12.16 -17.46
C GLU A 561 6.55 12.09 -16.10
N ASN A 562 6.42 13.14 -15.30
CA ASN A 562 6.84 13.10 -13.92
C ASN A 562 6.08 12.00 -13.17
N VAL A 563 6.79 10.95 -12.78
CA VAL A 563 6.28 9.93 -11.87
C VAL A 563 6.31 10.49 -10.46
N GLU A 564 5.16 10.39 -9.79
CA GLU A 564 4.98 10.84 -8.41
C GLU A 564 4.55 9.67 -7.54
N ILE A 565 4.97 9.69 -6.28
CA ILE A 565 4.51 8.78 -5.24
C ILE A 565 3.53 9.56 -4.36
N HIS A 566 2.25 9.22 -4.43
CA HIS A 566 1.20 9.91 -3.67
C HIS A 566 1.00 9.31 -2.28
N ARG A 567 1.21 8.00 -2.12
CA ARG A 567 1.03 7.31 -0.83
C ARG A 567 2.34 6.74 -0.31
N THR A 568 2.79 5.67 -0.94
CA THR A 568 4.01 4.92 -0.61
C THR A 568 4.47 4.19 -1.86
N LEU A 569 5.75 3.82 -1.92
CA LEU A 569 6.37 3.24 -3.12
C LEU A 569 5.69 1.94 -3.59
N ASP A 570 5.10 1.20 -2.66
CA ASP A 570 4.50 -0.12 -2.86
C ASP A 570 3.02 -0.04 -3.25
N VAL A 571 2.40 1.13 -3.09
CA VAL A 571 0.96 1.32 -3.32
C VAL A 571 0.67 1.87 -4.72
N ASP A 572 1.32 2.95 -5.15
CA ASP A 572 0.94 3.64 -6.39
C ASP A 572 2.06 3.85 -7.42
N LEU A 573 3.33 3.73 -7.00
CA LEU A 573 4.45 3.91 -7.92
C LEU A 573 4.43 2.88 -9.06
N GLY A 574 4.16 1.62 -8.75
CA GLY A 574 4.16 0.54 -9.75
C GLY A 574 3.21 0.80 -10.92
N TYR A 575 2.05 1.41 -10.63
CA TYR A 575 1.10 1.81 -11.66
C TYR A 575 1.64 2.95 -12.52
N ASN A 576 2.23 3.96 -11.88
CA ASN A 576 2.77 5.14 -12.55
C ASN A 576 4.01 4.81 -13.40
N SER A 577 4.90 3.93 -12.92
CA SER A 577 6.16 3.62 -13.58
C SER A 577 6.04 2.62 -14.74
N ALA A 578 5.05 1.73 -14.71
CA ALA A 578 4.86 0.72 -15.75
C ALA A 578 3.76 1.08 -16.76
N ASP A 579 3.16 2.28 -16.67
CA ASP A 579 1.97 2.69 -17.43
C ASP A 579 0.85 1.63 -17.41
N ALA A 580 0.50 1.17 -16.19
CA ALA A 580 -0.37 0.01 -15.96
C ALA A 580 0.09 -1.32 -16.57
N GLY A 581 1.39 -1.48 -16.76
CA GLY A 581 2.00 -2.69 -17.31
C GLY A 581 2.06 -2.74 -18.83
N LEU A 582 1.65 -1.69 -19.56
CA LEU A 582 1.85 -1.63 -21.00
C LEU A 582 3.32 -1.49 -21.39
N ASP A 583 4.11 -0.85 -20.53
CA ASP A 583 5.54 -0.64 -20.75
C ASP A 583 6.37 -1.91 -20.46
N ASN A 584 7.63 -1.89 -20.87
CA ASN A 584 8.60 -2.93 -20.60
C ASN A 584 8.92 -3.02 -19.11
N HIS A 585 8.20 -3.86 -18.39
CA HIS A 585 8.48 -4.19 -17.01
C HIS A 585 8.91 -5.65 -16.88
N HIS A 586 9.69 -5.93 -15.84
CA HIS A 586 10.08 -7.28 -15.46
C HIS A 586 9.82 -7.49 -13.97
N ILE A 587 9.22 -8.63 -13.64
CA ILE A 587 8.97 -9.04 -12.26
C ILE A 587 10.02 -10.08 -11.94
N VAL A 588 10.85 -9.83 -10.94
CA VAL A 588 11.87 -10.79 -10.53
C VAL A 588 11.19 -11.97 -9.83
N ARG A 589 11.44 -13.18 -10.36
CA ARG A 589 10.74 -14.40 -9.95
C ARG A 589 11.54 -15.29 -9.00
N ASP A 590 12.84 -15.03 -8.85
CA ASP A 590 13.71 -15.79 -7.96
C ASP A 590 14.87 -14.95 -7.44
N ASN A 591 15.53 -15.45 -6.40
CA ASN A 591 16.57 -14.75 -5.64
C ASN A 591 18.01 -15.15 -6.01
N ARG A 592 18.26 -15.83 -7.15
CA ARG A 592 19.57 -16.46 -7.42
C ARG A 592 20.72 -15.44 -7.51
N ASP A 593 20.54 -14.42 -8.34
CA ASP A 593 21.58 -13.40 -8.59
C ASP A 593 21.22 -12.03 -8.02
N MET A 594 20.02 -11.92 -7.44
CA MET A 594 19.48 -10.70 -6.89
C MET A 594 18.67 -11.07 -5.65
N LEU A 595 19.19 -10.76 -4.47
CA LEU A 595 18.45 -10.85 -3.22
C LEU A 595 18.72 -9.62 -2.37
N PHE A 596 17.70 -9.17 -1.66
CA PHE A 596 17.90 -8.32 -0.49
C PHE A 596 16.90 -8.67 0.61
N PHE A 597 17.26 -8.30 1.83
CA PHE A 597 16.35 -8.30 2.98
C PHE A 597 16.21 -6.88 3.52
N GLU A 598 15.04 -6.59 4.07
CA GLU A 598 14.82 -5.41 4.91
C GLU A 598 15.14 -5.79 6.36
N LEU A 599 15.92 -4.95 7.03
CA LEU A 599 16.21 -5.09 8.45
C LEU A 599 15.11 -4.38 9.25
N THR A 600 14.51 -5.10 10.19
CA THR A 600 13.45 -4.57 11.03
C THR A 600 13.71 -4.95 12.48
N GLN A 601 13.52 -4.00 13.38
CA GLN A 601 13.62 -4.22 14.81
C GLN A 601 12.57 -5.26 15.25
N GLU A 602 12.96 -6.25 16.07
CA GLU A 602 12.13 -7.42 16.36
C GLU A 602 10.72 -7.10 16.91
N HIS A 603 10.61 -5.98 17.63
CA HIS A 603 9.37 -5.53 18.26
C HIS A 603 8.49 -4.67 17.34
N GLU A 604 9.05 -4.12 16.25
CA GLU A 604 8.27 -3.40 15.26
C GLU A 604 7.36 -4.40 14.52
N GLU A 605 6.19 -3.94 14.06
CA GLU A 605 5.26 -4.77 13.26
C GLU A 605 4.76 -6.09 13.90
N ALA A 606 5.02 -6.33 15.19
CA ALA A 606 4.58 -7.54 15.88
C ALA A 606 3.04 -7.73 15.86
N ALA A 607 2.29 -6.62 15.69
CA ALA A 607 0.83 -6.54 15.68
C ALA A 607 0.19 -6.69 14.27
N THR A 608 0.93 -7.14 13.27
CA THR A 608 0.45 -7.41 11.90
C THR A 608 -0.44 -8.64 11.79
N HIS A 609 -0.46 -9.50 12.80
CA HIS A 609 -1.20 -10.75 12.82
C HIS A 609 -2.03 -10.89 14.10
N PHE A 610 -3.12 -11.66 14.02
CA PHE A 610 -3.94 -12.04 15.16
C PHE A 610 -4.35 -13.52 15.08
N PRO A 611 -4.67 -14.17 16.21
CA PRO A 611 -5.16 -15.54 16.24
C PRO A 611 -6.48 -15.70 15.45
N GLY A 612 -6.58 -16.74 14.64
CA GLY A 612 -7.79 -17.08 13.88
C GLY A 612 -7.50 -17.93 12.65
N THR A 613 -8.55 -18.29 11.91
CA THR A 613 -8.42 -18.97 10.62
C THR A 613 -8.59 -17.94 9.50
N PRO A 614 -7.69 -17.88 8.51
CA PRO A 614 -7.86 -17.01 7.35
C PRO A 614 -9.19 -17.29 6.63
N ASP A 615 -9.97 -16.25 6.38
CA ASP A 615 -11.16 -16.32 5.53
C ASP A 615 -10.80 -15.79 4.14
N HIS A 616 -10.78 -16.68 3.14
CA HIS A 616 -10.45 -16.34 1.77
C HIS A 616 -11.42 -15.32 1.16
N LYS A 617 -12.71 -15.34 1.51
CA LYS A 617 -13.68 -14.35 1.04
C LYS A 617 -13.38 -12.97 1.65
N ALA A 618 -12.97 -12.92 2.92
CA ALA A 618 -12.53 -11.68 3.55
C ALA A 618 -11.25 -11.13 2.90
N TYR A 619 -10.28 -12.00 2.59
CA TYR A 619 -9.06 -11.60 1.87
C TYR A 619 -9.36 -11.13 0.44
N ALA A 620 -10.26 -11.80 -0.28
CA ALA A 620 -10.69 -11.40 -1.62
C ALA A 620 -11.37 -10.02 -1.57
N TYR A 621 -12.24 -9.80 -0.59
CA TYR A 621 -12.86 -8.50 -0.36
C TYR A 621 -11.81 -7.43 0.00
N TRP A 622 -10.82 -7.73 0.84
CA TRP A 622 -9.72 -6.80 1.14
C TRP A 622 -8.96 -6.40 -0.12
N ALA A 623 -8.49 -7.39 -0.90
CA ALA A 623 -7.77 -7.15 -2.14
C ALA A 623 -8.65 -6.34 -3.12
N TYR A 624 -9.95 -6.65 -3.16
CA TYR A 624 -10.92 -5.92 -3.99
C TYR A 624 -11.06 -4.44 -3.60
N ARG A 625 -10.99 -4.10 -2.32
CA ARG A 625 -11.19 -2.72 -1.84
C ARG A 625 -9.91 -1.91 -1.76
N HIS A 626 -8.79 -2.55 -1.45
CA HIS A 626 -7.56 -1.86 -1.05
C HIS A 626 -6.49 -1.85 -2.14
N MET A 627 -6.50 -2.83 -3.04
CA MET A 627 -5.46 -2.96 -4.07
C MET A 627 -6.00 -2.46 -5.40
N ASP A 628 -5.23 -1.64 -6.10
CA ASP A 628 -5.57 -1.30 -7.47
C ASP A 628 -5.44 -2.53 -8.39
N PRO A 629 -6.05 -2.48 -9.57
CA PRO A 629 -6.03 -3.62 -10.50
C PRO A 629 -4.63 -4.05 -10.96
N LEU A 630 -3.67 -3.14 -11.15
CA LEU A 630 -2.32 -3.53 -11.55
C LEU A 630 -1.65 -4.31 -10.42
N ASN A 631 -1.74 -3.82 -9.19
CA ASN A 631 -1.18 -4.51 -8.02
C ASN A 631 -1.75 -5.93 -7.85
N ARG A 632 -3.01 -6.14 -8.23
CA ARG A 632 -3.62 -7.48 -8.31
C ARG A 632 -3.04 -8.34 -9.42
N HIS A 633 -2.82 -7.78 -10.61
CA HIS A 633 -2.11 -8.48 -11.70
C HIS A 633 -0.72 -8.90 -11.24
N LEU A 634 0.03 -7.97 -10.66
CA LEU A 634 1.36 -8.18 -10.11
C LEU A 634 1.37 -9.26 -8.99
N ALA A 635 0.29 -9.35 -8.19
CA ALA A 635 0.13 -10.42 -7.20
C ALA A 635 -0.09 -11.81 -7.79
N ALA A 636 -0.53 -11.93 -9.04
CA ALA A 636 -0.68 -13.23 -9.70
C ALA A 636 0.68 -13.94 -9.92
N PHE A 637 1.79 -13.21 -9.81
CA PHE A 637 3.15 -13.69 -10.00
C PHE A 637 3.71 -14.22 -8.67
N SER A 638 4.12 -15.50 -8.65
CA SER A 638 4.95 -16.09 -7.58
C SER A 638 6.41 -15.61 -7.63
N THR A 639 7.00 -15.39 -6.46
CA THR A 639 8.44 -15.23 -6.26
C THR A 639 8.94 -16.38 -5.42
N LEU A 640 10.03 -17.03 -5.85
CA LEU A 640 10.65 -18.14 -5.13
C LEU A 640 11.98 -17.70 -4.50
N PHE A 641 12.07 -17.80 -3.19
CA PHE A 641 13.31 -17.63 -2.45
C PHE A 641 13.87 -19.00 -2.09
N THR A 642 15.06 -19.31 -2.62
CA THR A 642 15.70 -20.61 -2.43
C THR A 642 17.18 -20.47 -2.05
N ALA A 643 17.68 -21.48 -1.35
CA ALA A 643 19.09 -21.64 -1.04
C ALA A 643 19.84 -22.49 -2.09
N THR A 644 19.14 -23.03 -3.10
CA THR A 644 19.72 -23.92 -4.12
C THR A 644 20.26 -23.15 -5.32
N GLU A 645 21.12 -23.82 -6.09
CA GLU A 645 21.70 -23.28 -7.33
C GLU A 645 20.67 -23.15 -8.44
N ASP A 646 19.99 -24.26 -8.69
CA ASP A 646 18.95 -24.33 -9.69
C ASP A 646 17.62 -23.94 -9.06
N ARG A 647 16.82 -23.18 -9.83
CA ARG A 647 15.42 -22.94 -9.46
C ARG A 647 14.71 -24.30 -9.47
N PRO A 648 14.14 -24.76 -8.34
CA PRO A 648 13.28 -25.94 -8.33
C PRO A 648 12.19 -25.84 -9.41
N ALA A 649 11.82 -26.99 -9.98
CA ALA A 649 10.68 -27.04 -10.87
C ALA A 649 9.40 -26.58 -10.13
N PHE A 650 8.50 -25.91 -10.85
CA PHE A 650 7.20 -25.48 -10.33
C PHE A 650 6.47 -26.67 -9.68
N GLY A 651 6.38 -26.62 -8.35
CA GLY A 651 5.94 -27.74 -7.52
C GLY A 651 4.50 -27.60 -7.03
N GLN A 652 4.03 -28.60 -6.28
CA GLN A 652 2.65 -28.63 -5.76
C GLN A 652 2.34 -27.44 -4.85
N ALA A 653 3.26 -27.03 -3.97
CA ALA A 653 3.07 -25.89 -3.09
C ALA A 653 2.89 -24.56 -3.86
N GLU A 654 3.65 -24.37 -4.95
CA GLU A 654 3.55 -23.18 -5.81
C GLU A 654 2.26 -23.19 -6.62
N LEU A 655 1.84 -24.37 -7.10
CA LEU A 655 0.54 -24.57 -7.75
C LEU A 655 -0.61 -24.22 -6.80
N ASP A 656 -0.60 -24.77 -5.59
CA ASP A 656 -1.68 -24.57 -4.62
C ASP A 656 -1.79 -23.10 -4.20
N LEU A 657 -0.65 -22.44 -3.96
CA LEU A 657 -0.63 -21.01 -3.64
C LEU A 657 -1.10 -20.16 -4.84
N SER A 658 -0.67 -20.49 -6.07
CA SER A 658 -1.13 -19.80 -7.27
C SER A 658 -2.64 -19.96 -7.50
N CYS A 659 -3.21 -21.13 -7.20
CA CYS A 659 -4.65 -21.37 -7.26
C CYS A 659 -5.40 -20.57 -6.19
N ALA A 660 -4.86 -20.49 -4.97
CA ALA A 660 -5.43 -19.68 -3.91
C ALA A 660 -5.47 -18.21 -4.31
N VAL A 661 -4.38 -17.67 -4.84
CA VAL A 661 -4.30 -16.29 -5.36
C VAL A 661 -5.30 -16.08 -6.50
N ALA A 662 -5.40 -17.01 -7.45
CA ALA A 662 -6.39 -16.93 -8.51
C ALA A 662 -7.83 -16.84 -7.95
N GLY A 663 -8.16 -17.64 -6.94
CA GLY A 663 -9.47 -17.57 -6.28
C GLY A 663 -9.75 -16.29 -5.49
N LEU A 664 -8.71 -15.56 -5.09
CA LEU A 664 -8.87 -14.23 -4.47
C LEU A 664 -9.06 -13.11 -5.51
N LEU A 665 -8.48 -13.29 -6.70
CA LEU A 665 -8.36 -12.23 -7.70
C LEU A 665 -9.53 -12.18 -8.67
N VAL A 666 -9.99 -13.34 -9.14
CA VAL A 666 -11.14 -13.43 -10.05
C VAL A 666 -12.41 -13.39 -9.20
#